data_AF-U2ZJC6-F1
#
_entry.id   AF-U2ZJC6-F1
#
_cell.length_a   1.000
_cell.length_b   1.000
_cell.length_c   1.000
_cell.angle_alpha   90.00
_cell.angle_beta   90.00
_cell.angle_gamma   90.00
#
_symmetry.space_group_name_H-M   'P 1'
#
loop_
_entity.id
_entity.type
_entity.pdbx_description
1 polymer ?
#
loop_
_entity_poly.entity_id
_entity_poly.type
_entity_poly.pdbx_seq_one_letter_code
_entity_poly.pdbx_strand_id
1 'polypeptide(L)'
;MSKPFPFPPETSMFWKDNAYDYDAAAEVYSNAGTLSAVNQKPTKASDDQGGYPPEHSVFWQGGTDKAEQQQSVSSSASELNWIEIRLVDEHNQPFNSVPGVLKDSAGKCFPVKASQGNILLCNIAQGAVELQFDNPAWLQDSEARKPYQGEQDPVCVWIEENVVGYKATPRQLLNATAGDFVVLQPEQVLPERHQAGKADTINLESGNSYLIKVRGFNYITLRVGMFFDGTGNNTFSAQWGKQQFERYIGEWKQRFEQGKNEIAKKAGISPSEVKIKDLPGNCFSYPNDRFYWFWQDDESVDGSATNELTNIQKLHDLYSSFFREKTLLQDQNLYVHREYVTGIGTGNETNLAPADESIFPGQALGTGDYGVVAKVSTGIEQLCDHISQLSVDIEPYTFDGIGCIEFDVFGFSRGAAAARHFVNVMAEGSRGELAQNLEKAMVSQGIVLSSSFAWDESRNCCANFVGLFDTVAAIVDFGRADFTPHNNDNGDVRLWLDPAKVKSAVHLTAHPTTEYRYNFCLNKLNPAGHFLEVVLPGAHSDLGGGYHATGYYDDPEYLLPRLESKCIAKVQRPHNDNVYSYERTREYLSKRLDVELAKEVSLGWEASNYTKEFVSRGAGNRPVLIGKLYKKRVVEGELSRLYLRLMFGLALNKGVPFHSNAIPDINDVNNKNFNVSEKIGDIEFKKKADSVLEQALQGCVDPSLMNQDMLIKLQKSNLIHHSSDNGIANKPNEHKQSGRYVRQVFECKE
;
A
#
# COMPACT_ATOMS: atom_id res chain seq x y z
N MET A 1 -44.78 -11.61 -34.02
CA MET A 1 -44.28 -10.58 -34.97
C MET A 1 -42.86 -10.21 -34.57
N SER A 2 -42.08 -9.69 -35.51
CA SER A 2 -40.61 -9.63 -35.49
C SER A 2 -39.99 -8.52 -34.63
N LYS A 3 -38.71 -8.74 -34.28
CA LYS A 3 -37.79 -7.78 -33.64
C LYS A 3 -37.09 -6.85 -34.68
N PRO A 4 -36.46 -5.74 -34.24
CA PRO A 4 -35.72 -4.78 -35.07
C PRO A 4 -34.20 -5.09 -35.18
N PHE A 5 -33.41 -4.10 -35.65
CA PHE A 5 -31.91 -3.93 -35.69
C PHE A 5 -31.27 -3.95 -37.13
N PRO A 6 -30.03 -3.44 -37.36
CA PRO A 6 -29.77 -2.02 -37.67
C PRO A 6 -28.68 -1.76 -38.79
N PHE A 7 -28.23 -0.50 -38.97
CA PHE A 7 -27.02 -0.05 -39.71
C PHE A 7 -25.84 0.23 -38.73
N PRO A 8 -24.63 0.81 -39.07
CA PRO A 8 -23.91 1.12 -40.35
C PRO A 8 -22.48 0.43 -40.36
N PRO A 9 -21.29 0.96 -40.78
CA PRO A 9 -20.86 2.08 -41.67
C PRO A 9 -19.65 1.80 -42.66
N GLU A 10 -19.36 2.79 -43.53
CA GLU A 10 -18.05 3.31 -44.03
C GLU A 10 -16.84 2.43 -44.44
N THR A 11 -16.82 1.98 -45.71
CA THR A 11 -15.91 2.45 -46.80
C THR A 11 -15.85 1.42 -47.94
N SER A 12 -16.01 1.86 -49.20
CA SER A 12 -15.72 1.01 -50.37
C SER A 12 -15.53 1.84 -51.65
N MET A 13 -14.88 1.21 -52.63
CA MET A 13 -14.19 1.80 -53.77
C MET A 13 -15.04 1.81 -55.04
N PHE A 14 -14.72 2.71 -55.97
CA PHE A 14 -15.15 2.58 -57.37
C PHE A 14 -14.00 2.78 -58.35
N TRP A 15 -14.12 2.10 -59.49
CA TRP A 15 -13.09 1.97 -60.52
C TRP A 15 -13.50 2.62 -61.84
N LYS A 16 -12.58 3.40 -62.40
CA LYS A 16 -12.47 3.72 -63.83
C LYS A 16 -10.99 4.03 -64.11
N ASP A 17 -10.59 3.97 -65.38
CA ASP A 17 -9.28 4.41 -65.91
C ASP A 17 -8.11 3.39 -65.91
N ASN A 18 -8.34 2.09 -65.75
CA ASN A 18 -7.30 1.07 -65.98
C ASN A 18 -7.18 0.71 -67.47
N ALA A 19 -5.95 0.69 -68.00
CA ALA A 19 -5.65 0.65 -69.45
C ALA A 19 -5.59 -0.75 -70.10
N TYR A 20 -6.14 -1.79 -69.45
CA TYR A 20 -6.08 -3.17 -69.91
C TYR A 20 -7.43 -3.64 -70.46
N ASP A 21 -7.40 -4.38 -71.56
CA ASP A 21 -8.56 -5.11 -72.05
C ASP A 21 -8.79 -6.43 -71.26
N TYR A 22 -9.91 -7.07 -71.54
CA TYR A 22 -10.38 -8.26 -70.82
C TYR A 22 -9.42 -9.45 -70.95
N ASP A 23 -8.85 -9.66 -72.14
CA ASP A 23 -7.98 -10.81 -72.42
C ASP A 23 -6.62 -10.65 -71.70
N ALA A 24 -6.05 -9.43 -71.70
CA ALA A 24 -4.85 -9.13 -70.94
C ALA A 24 -5.04 -9.28 -69.41
N ALA A 25 -6.21 -8.89 -68.88
CA ALA A 25 -6.52 -9.09 -67.46
C ALA A 25 -6.70 -10.58 -67.11
N ALA A 26 -7.29 -11.38 -68.00
CA ALA A 26 -7.45 -12.81 -67.81
C ALA A 26 -6.09 -13.54 -67.76
N GLU A 27 -5.14 -13.17 -68.61
CA GLU A 27 -3.78 -13.75 -68.62
C GLU A 27 -3.00 -13.42 -67.34
N VAL A 28 -3.08 -12.18 -66.82
CA VAL A 28 -2.44 -11.80 -65.55
C VAL A 28 -3.04 -12.57 -64.37
N TYR A 29 -4.37 -12.70 -64.31
CA TYR A 29 -5.02 -13.47 -63.24
C TYR A 29 -4.66 -14.96 -63.30
N SER A 30 -4.64 -15.55 -64.51
CA SER A 30 -4.29 -16.96 -64.72
C SER A 30 -2.86 -17.29 -64.30
N ASN A 31 -1.94 -16.32 -64.34
CA ASN A 31 -0.54 -16.53 -63.97
C ASN A 31 -0.23 -16.18 -62.50
N ALA A 32 -0.90 -15.18 -61.92
CA ALA A 32 -0.57 -14.66 -60.59
C ALA A 32 -1.63 -14.93 -59.50
N GLY A 33 -2.79 -15.50 -59.85
CA GLY A 33 -3.91 -15.75 -58.93
C GLY A 33 -4.59 -14.49 -58.35
N THR A 34 -4.08 -13.30 -58.66
CA THR A 34 -4.59 -12.01 -58.21
C THR A 34 -4.36 -10.94 -59.29
N LEU A 35 -5.19 -9.89 -59.31
CA LEU A 35 -4.98 -8.70 -60.16
C LEU A 35 -4.22 -7.57 -59.43
N SER A 36 -3.60 -7.85 -58.28
CA SER A 36 -2.98 -6.83 -57.43
C SER A 36 -1.88 -6.02 -58.12
N ALA A 37 -1.16 -6.63 -59.07
CA ALA A 37 -0.08 -5.99 -59.84
C ALA A 37 -0.53 -4.96 -60.89
N VAL A 38 -1.83 -4.91 -61.24
CA VAL A 38 -2.38 -3.97 -62.24
C VAL A 38 -3.32 -2.93 -61.62
N ASN A 39 -3.36 -2.81 -60.28
CA ASN A 39 -4.17 -1.81 -59.59
C ASN A 39 -3.49 -0.43 -59.56
N GLN A 40 -3.90 0.52 -60.40
CA GLN A 40 -3.59 1.93 -60.19
C GLN A 40 -4.63 2.59 -59.27
N LYS A 41 -4.17 3.35 -58.26
CA LYS A 41 -5.05 4.15 -57.41
C LYS A 41 -5.49 5.44 -58.13
N PRO A 42 -6.77 5.85 -58.05
CA PRO A 42 -7.22 7.14 -58.55
C PRO A 42 -6.49 8.29 -57.82
N THR A 43 -6.11 9.33 -58.57
CA THR A 43 -5.43 10.52 -58.03
C THR A 43 -6.36 11.72 -57.78
N LYS A 44 -7.68 11.54 -57.94
CA LYS A 44 -8.70 12.56 -57.66
C LYS A 44 -9.43 12.29 -56.34
N ALA A 45 -9.68 13.37 -55.59
CA ALA A 45 -10.51 13.35 -54.40
C ALA A 45 -12.01 13.31 -54.74
N SER A 46 -12.80 12.75 -53.82
CA SER A 46 -14.27 12.68 -53.89
C SER A 46 -14.91 14.08 -53.80
N ASP A 47 -16.02 14.28 -54.51
CA ASP A 47 -16.70 15.57 -54.69
C ASP A 47 -18.14 15.64 -54.10
N ASP A 48 -18.59 14.61 -53.38
CA ASP A 48 -19.88 14.62 -52.64
C ASP A 48 -19.70 14.89 -51.13
N GLN A 49 -20.57 15.73 -50.56
CA GLN A 49 -20.66 16.02 -49.12
C GLN A 49 -21.77 15.23 -48.40
N GLY A 50 -22.56 14.41 -49.12
CA GLY A 50 -23.66 13.62 -48.56
C GLY A 50 -23.29 12.19 -48.14
N GLY A 51 -22.24 11.60 -48.72
CA GLY A 51 -21.76 10.25 -48.36
C GLY A 51 -22.62 9.10 -48.89
N TYR A 52 -23.53 9.37 -49.83
CA TYR A 52 -24.32 8.33 -50.50
C TYR A 52 -23.63 7.91 -51.81
N PRO A 53 -23.52 6.60 -52.11
CA PRO A 53 -23.04 6.18 -53.42
C PRO A 53 -24.10 6.50 -54.50
N PRO A 54 -23.70 6.82 -55.75
CA PRO A 54 -24.65 7.17 -56.82
C PRO A 54 -25.62 6.03 -57.14
N GLU A 55 -26.83 6.34 -57.64
CA GLU A 55 -27.92 5.39 -58.00
C GLU A 55 -27.56 4.27 -59.02
N HIS A 56 -26.30 4.18 -59.44
CA HIS A 56 -25.79 3.20 -60.41
C HIS A 56 -24.62 2.35 -59.86
N SER A 57 -24.29 2.46 -58.56
CA SER A 57 -23.24 1.67 -57.91
C SER A 57 -23.69 0.23 -57.64
N VAL A 58 -23.27 -0.72 -58.47
CA VAL A 58 -23.49 -2.15 -58.21
C VAL A 58 -22.42 -2.67 -57.26
N PHE A 59 -22.80 -2.98 -56.02
CA PHE A 59 -21.94 -3.70 -55.08
C PHE A 59 -22.09 -5.20 -55.25
N TRP A 60 -20.96 -5.90 -55.39
CA TRP A 60 -20.87 -7.35 -55.20
C TRP A 60 -19.95 -7.62 -54.02
N GLN A 61 -20.51 -8.13 -52.92
CA GLN A 61 -19.74 -8.74 -51.85
C GLN A 61 -20.27 -10.16 -51.67
N GLY A 62 -19.55 -11.10 -52.26
CA GLY A 62 -19.90 -12.51 -52.28
C GLY A 62 -19.02 -13.25 -53.27
N GLY A 63 -18.39 -14.34 -52.83
CA GLY A 63 -18.01 -15.38 -53.77
C GLY A 63 -19.28 -16.10 -54.21
N THR A 64 -19.61 -16.04 -55.50
CA THR A 64 -20.30 -17.16 -56.12
C THR A 64 -19.28 -17.89 -56.95
N ASP A 65 -18.77 -18.98 -56.41
CA ASP A 65 -17.98 -19.93 -57.19
C ASP A 65 -18.79 -20.34 -58.42
N LYS A 66 -18.19 -20.24 -59.60
CA LYS A 66 -18.71 -20.95 -60.77
C LYS A 66 -18.58 -22.43 -60.46
N ALA A 67 -19.67 -23.16 -60.67
CA ALA A 67 -19.60 -24.62 -60.77
C ALA A 67 -18.70 -24.97 -61.97
N GLU A 68 -17.46 -25.37 -61.69
CA GLU A 68 -16.58 -25.92 -62.72
C GLU A 68 -17.05 -27.31 -63.14
N GLN A 69 -16.87 -27.57 -64.43
CA GLN A 69 -17.28 -28.82 -65.05
C GLN A 69 -16.33 -29.95 -64.66
N GLN A 70 -16.88 -31.16 -64.61
CA GLN A 70 -16.16 -32.40 -64.34
C GLN A 70 -14.96 -32.56 -65.29
N GLN A 71 -13.75 -32.48 -64.73
CA GLN A 71 -12.61 -33.24 -65.25
C GLN A 71 -12.21 -34.29 -64.22
N SER A 72 -12.00 -35.51 -64.72
CA SER A 72 -11.91 -36.73 -63.92
C SER A 72 -10.61 -36.81 -63.12
N VAL A 73 -10.72 -36.61 -61.81
CA VAL A 73 -9.76 -37.13 -60.83
C VAL A 73 -10.50 -38.11 -59.92
N SER A 74 -9.87 -39.24 -59.59
CA SER A 74 -10.49 -40.40 -58.96
C SER A 74 -11.19 -40.05 -57.63
N SER A 75 -12.48 -40.37 -57.55
CA SER A 75 -13.28 -40.20 -56.34
C SER A 75 -12.85 -41.17 -55.23
N SER A 76 -12.16 -40.65 -54.22
CA SER A 76 -12.45 -41.04 -52.84
C SER A 76 -13.48 -40.04 -52.30
N ALA A 77 -14.75 -40.41 -52.29
CA ALA A 77 -15.75 -39.61 -51.59
C ALA A 77 -15.40 -39.64 -50.10
N SER A 78 -15.00 -38.51 -49.53
CA SER A 78 -14.86 -38.39 -48.08
C SER A 78 -16.23 -38.61 -47.46
N GLU A 79 -16.41 -39.68 -46.70
CA GLU A 79 -17.71 -39.97 -46.07
C GLU A 79 -18.07 -38.78 -45.16
N LEU A 80 -19.24 -38.17 -45.40
CA LEU A 80 -19.67 -37.02 -44.61
C LEU A 80 -20.10 -37.50 -43.22
N ASN A 81 -19.40 -37.02 -42.21
CA ASN A 81 -19.51 -37.48 -40.84
C ASN A 81 -19.92 -36.32 -39.91
N TRP A 82 -19.80 -36.51 -38.60
CA TRP A 82 -20.24 -35.58 -37.57
C TRP A 82 -19.29 -35.63 -36.36
N ILE A 83 -19.38 -34.70 -35.41
CA ILE A 83 -18.68 -34.77 -34.12
C ILE A 83 -19.51 -34.05 -33.05
N GLU A 84 -19.59 -34.64 -31.84
CA GLU A 84 -20.15 -33.99 -30.65
C GLU A 84 -19.02 -33.78 -29.63
N ILE A 85 -18.85 -32.57 -29.11
CA ILE A 85 -17.90 -32.25 -28.03
C ILE A 85 -18.61 -31.45 -26.95
N ARG A 86 -18.55 -31.93 -25.70
CA ARG A 86 -18.90 -31.16 -24.51
C ARG A 86 -17.60 -30.78 -23.78
N LEU A 87 -17.39 -29.50 -23.55
CA LEU A 87 -16.17 -28.96 -22.91
C LEU A 87 -16.54 -28.36 -21.55
N VAL A 88 -15.91 -28.85 -20.48
CA VAL A 88 -16.18 -28.45 -19.09
C VAL A 88 -14.89 -28.36 -18.28
N ASP A 89 -14.92 -27.62 -17.17
CA ASP A 89 -13.87 -27.65 -16.15
C ASP A 89 -14.03 -28.85 -15.19
N GLU A 90 -13.11 -28.98 -14.23
CA GLU A 90 -13.12 -30.03 -13.21
C GLU A 90 -14.34 -29.98 -12.26
N HIS A 91 -15.07 -28.86 -12.20
CA HIS A 91 -16.33 -28.73 -11.47
C HIS A 91 -17.56 -29.09 -12.35
N ASN A 92 -17.34 -29.67 -13.53
CA ASN A 92 -18.35 -29.91 -14.58
C ASN A 92 -19.10 -28.64 -15.00
N GLN A 93 -18.48 -27.47 -14.84
CA GLN A 93 -19.05 -26.20 -15.31
C GLN A 93 -18.57 -25.91 -16.73
N PRO A 94 -19.45 -25.44 -17.62
CA PRO A 94 -19.08 -25.07 -18.98
C PRO A 94 -18.33 -23.73 -19.04
N PHE A 95 -17.72 -23.50 -20.20
CA PHE A 95 -17.01 -22.26 -20.55
C PHE A 95 -17.96 -21.13 -20.98
N ASN A 96 -17.49 -19.89 -20.88
CA ASN A 96 -18.24 -18.64 -21.00
C ASN A 96 -18.44 -18.16 -22.44
N SER A 97 -18.76 -19.08 -23.36
CA SER A 97 -18.98 -18.82 -24.79
C SER A 97 -17.74 -18.32 -25.56
N VAL A 98 -16.56 -18.78 -25.17
CA VAL A 98 -15.27 -18.46 -25.82
C VAL A 98 -15.32 -18.84 -27.31
N PRO A 99 -15.00 -17.93 -28.26
CA PRO A 99 -15.00 -18.22 -29.68
C PRO A 99 -13.82 -19.12 -30.08
N GLY A 100 -14.02 -19.95 -31.11
CA GLY A 100 -12.98 -20.80 -31.65
C GLY A 100 -13.28 -21.32 -33.05
N VAL A 101 -12.40 -22.18 -33.54
CA VAL A 101 -12.46 -22.84 -34.84
C VAL A 101 -12.24 -24.34 -34.64
N LEU A 102 -13.08 -25.14 -35.28
CA LEU A 102 -12.88 -26.56 -35.46
C LEU A 102 -12.55 -26.82 -36.93
N LYS A 103 -11.46 -27.53 -37.21
CA LYS A 103 -10.98 -27.82 -38.57
C LYS A 103 -11.05 -29.33 -38.81
N ASP A 104 -11.69 -29.74 -39.91
CA ASP A 104 -11.84 -31.15 -40.26
C ASP A 104 -10.63 -31.72 -41.04
N SER A 105 -10.65 -33.01 -41.33
CA SER A 105 -9.58 -33.74 -42.02
C SER A 105 -9.32 -33.26 -43.46
N ALA A 106 -10.28 -32.55 -44.08
CA ALA A 106 -10.12 -31.90 -45.38
C ALA A 106 -9.58 -30.46 -45.26
N GLY A 107 -9.29 -29.99 -44.04
CA GLY A 107 -8.81 -28.65 -43.75
C GLY A 107 -9.90 -27.58 -43.72
N LYS A 108 -11.19 -27.96 -43.73
CA LYS A 108 -12.30 -27.01 -43.69
C LYS A 108 -12.54 -26.53 -42.27
N CYS A 109 -12.48 -25.21 -42.08
CA CYS A 109 -12.70 -24.55 -40.81
C CYS A 109 -14.19 -24.24 -40.56
N PHE A 110 -14.65 -24.49 -39.34
CA PHE A 110 -16.00 -24.24 -38.85
C PHE A 110 -15.93 -23.38 -37.59
N PRO A 111 -16.64 -22.24 -37.51
CA PRO A 111 -16.67 -21.43 -36.29
C PRO A 111 -17.47 -22.14 -35.20
N VAL A 112 -16.89 -22.22 -34.00
CA VAL A 112 -17.47 -22.90 -32.82
C VAL A 112 -17.35 -22.01 -31.57
N LYS A 113 -17.98 -22.42 -30.47
CA LYS A 113 -17.84 -21.76 -29.17
C LYS A 113 -17.80 -22.77 -28.02
N ALA A 114 -16.87 -22.59 -27.09
CA ALA A 114 -16.90 -23.28 -25.80
C ALA A 114 -17.98 -22.65 -24.91
N SER A 115 -19.15 -23.30 -24.81
CA SER A 115 -20.35 -22.73 -24.18
C SER A 115 -21.12 -23.78 -23.35
N GLN A 116 -22.27 -23.40 -22.78
CA GLN A 116 -23.18 -24.36 -22.11
C GLN A 116 -23.69 -25.48 -23.02
N GLY A 117 -23.74 -25.26 -24.34
CA GLY A 117 -24.16 -26.26 -25.31
C GLY A 117 -23.00 -27.09 -25.85
N ASN A 118 -23.29 -28.35 -26.21
CA ASN A 118 -22.33 -29.20 -26.92
C ASN A 118 -21.99 -28.57 -28.30
N ILE A 119 -20.71 -28.59 -28.67
CA ILE A 119 -20.27 -28.33 -30.03
C ILE A 119 -20.66 -29.56 -30.86
N LEU A 120 -21.78 -29.46 -31.59
CA LEU A 120 -22.26 -30.49 -32.51
C LEU A 120 -22.12 -29.99 -33.95
N LEU A 121 -21.25 -30.63 -34.73
CA LEU A 121 -21.11 -30.38 -36.17
C LEU A 121 -21.49 -31.63 -36.96
N CYS A 122 -22.16 -31.41 -38.09
CA CYS A 122 -22.55 -32.44 -39.05
C CYS A 122 -22.07 -32.04 -40.45
N ASN A 123 -21.85 -33.03 -41.32
CA ASN A 123 -21.33 -32.86 -42.67
C ASN A 123 -19.88 -32.32 -42.69
N ILE A 124 -19.05 -32.86 -41.78
CA ILE A 124 -17.58 -32.68 -41.77
C ILE A 124 -16.91 -33.84 -42.50
N ALA A 125 -15.68 -33.66 -42.99
CA ALA A 125 -14.91 -34.75 -43.59
C ALA A 125 -14.57 -35.84 -42.56
N GLN A 126 -14.54 -37.10 -43.01
CA GLN A 126 -14.14 -38.24 -42.18
C GLN A 126 -12.63 -38.19 -41.84
N GLY A 127 -12.29 -38.31 -40.57
CA GLY A 127 -10.91 -38.40 -40.07
C GLY A 127 -10.67 -37.56 -38.82
N ALA A 128 -9.41 -37.19 -38.61
CA ALA A 128 -8.97 -36.34 -37.51
C ALA A 128 -9.58 -34.93 -37.57
N VAL A 129 -9.74 -34.32 -36.39
CA VAL A 129 -10.34 -33.01 -36.18
C VAL A 129 -9.45 -32.20 -35.24
N GLU A 130 -9.13 -30.97 -35.63
CA GLU A 130 -8.39 -30.02 -34.79
C GLU A 130 -9.39 -29.03 -34.15
N LEU A 131 -9.24 -28.73 -32.86
CA LEU A 131 -10.06 -27.75 -32.14
C LEU A 131 -9.16 -26.69 -31.51
N GLN A 132 -9.42 -25.42 -31.79
CA GLN A 132 -8.64 -24.30 -31.27
C GLN A 132 -9.57 -23.14 -30.87
N PHE A 133 -9.28 -22.46 -29.76
CA PHE A 133 -9.99 -21.27 -29.31
C PHE A 133 -9.18 -20.00 -29.52
N ASP A 134 -9.87 -18.85 -29.50
CA ASP A 134 -9.24 -17.53 -29.46
C ASP A 134 -8.38 -17.40 -28.21
N ASN A 135 -7.09 -17.12 -28.39
CA ASN A 135 -6.08 -17.17 -27.33
C ASN A 135 -6.44 -16.32 -26.09
N PRO A 136 -6.65 -15.00 -26.19
CA PRO A 136 -6.89 -14.18 -25.00
C PRO A 136 -8.20 -14.53 -24.31
N ALA A 137 -9.28 -14.79 -25.06
CA ALA A 137 -10.57 -15.16 -24.47
C ALA A 137 -10.55 -16.56 -23.83
N TRP A 138 -9.80 -17.50 -24.41
CA TRP A 138 -9.62 -18.85 -23.86
C TRP A 138 -8.84 -18.83 -22.56
N LEU A 139 -7.65 -18.22 -22.56
CA LEU A 139 -6.79 -18.18 -21.39
C LEU A 139 -7.44 -17.39 -20.24
N GLN A 140 -8.13 -16.29 -20.53
CA GLN A 140 -8.88 -15.54 -19.50
C GLN A 140 -9.96 -16.39 -18.81
N ASP A 141 -10.66 -17.26 -19.53
CA ASP A 141 -11.72 -18.10 -18.97
C ASP A 141 -11.17 -19.38 -18.33
N SER A 142 -10.12 -19.99 -18.91
CA SER A 142 -9.49 -21.21 -18.37
C SER A 142 -8.66 -20.94 -17.12
N GLU A 143 -7.89 -19.86 -17.06
CA GLU A 143 -7.09 -19.48 -15.88
C GLU A 143 -7.94 -19.08 -14.68
N ALA A 144 -9.20 -18.71 -14.92
CA ALA A 144 -10.18 -18.45 -13.87
C ALA A 144 -10.78 -19.74 -13.25
N ARG A 145 -10.56 -20.92 -13.86
CA ARG A 145 -11.09 -22.21 -13.34
C ARG A 145 -10.13 -22.79 -12.32
N LYS A 146 -10.67 -23.33 -11.22
CA LYS A 146 -9.89 -23.95 -10.14
C LYS A 146 -9.89 -25.48 -10.26
N PRO A 147 -8.88 -26.18 -9.72
CA PRO A 147 -8.90 -27.63 -9.57
C PRO A 147 -10.01 -28.07 -8.60
N TYR A 148 -10.61 -29.22 -8.87
CA TYR A 148 -11.58 -29.83 -7.98
C TYR A 148 -10.89 -30.68 -6.90
N GLN A 149 -11.18 -30.40 -5.62
CA GLN A 149 -10.55 -31.06 -4.46
C GLN A 149 -11.50 -32.02 -3.70
N GLY A 150 -12.71 -32.29 -4.20
CA GLY A 150 -13.65 -33.20 -3.55
C GLY A 150 -13.34 -34.69 -3.81
N GLU A 151 -13.87 -35.58 -2.96
CA GLU A 151 -13.63 -37.03 -3.06
C GLU A 151 -14.18 -37.69 -4.34
N GLN A 152 -15.27 -37.15 -4.89
CA GLN A 152 -15.98 -37.72 -6.05
C GLN A 152 -15.98 -36.74 -7.22
N ASP A 153 -15.29 -37.08 -8.32
CA ASP A 153 -15.18 -36.25 -9.51
C ASP A 153 -16.56 -36.02 -10.18
N PRO A 154 -17.05 -34.77 -10.26
CA PRO A 154 -18.40 -34.46 -10.74
C PRO A 154 -18.54 -34.63 -12.26
N VAL A 155 -17.44 -34.71 -13.02
CA VAL A 155 -17.45 -35.02 -14.45
C VAL A 155 -17.55 -36.52 -14.66
N CYS A 156 -16.88 -37.32 -13.83
CA CYS A 156 -17.02 -38.78 -13.83
C CYS A 156 -18.45 -39.23 -13.46
N VAL A 157 -19.05 -38.66 -12.42
CA VAL A 157 -20.47 -38.92 -12.08
C VAL A 157 -21.38 -38.57 -13.26
N TRP A 158 -21.15 -37.40 -13.88
CA TRP A 158 -22.00 -36.95 -14.98
C TRP A 158 -21.90 -37.84 -16.21
N ILE A 159 -20.71 -38.38 -16.57
CA ILE A 159 -20.59 -39.27 -17.73
C ILE A 159 -21.18 -40.66 -17.46
N GLU A 160 -21.14 -41.16 -16.22
CA GLU A 160 -21.83 -42.39 -15.82
C GLU A 160 -23.35 -42.26 -15.96
N GLU A 161 -23.92 -41.08 -15.65
CA GLU A 161 -25.35 -40.79 -15.87
C GLU A 161 -25.70 -40.49 -17.34
N ASN A 162 -24.73 -40.01 -18.14
CA ASN A 162 -24.94 -39.49 -19.50
C ASN A 162 -24.08 -40.23 -20.54
N VAL A 163 -24.03 -41.57 -20.44
CA VAL A 163 -23.13 -42.46 -21.20
C VAL A 163 -23.18 -42.27 -22.72
N VAL A 164 -24.36 -41.99 -23.29
CA VAL A 164 -24.55 -41.92 -24.75
C VAL A 164 -24.79 -40.50 -25.26
N GLY A 165 -24.06 -40.15 -26.31
CA GLY A 165 -24.14 -38.87 -27.01
C GLY A 165 -24.95 -38.91 -28.30
N TYR A 166 -24.59 -38.03 -29.23
CA TYR A 166 -25.27 -37.93 -30.51
C TYR A 166 -25.26 -39.30 -31.25
N LYS A 167 -26.38 -39.61 -31.91
CA LYS A 167 -26.66 -40.93 -32.53
C LYS A 167 -26.46 -42.16 -31.61
N ALA A 168 -26.58 -41.97 -30.30
CA ALA A 168 -26.35 -42.99 -29.28
C ALA A 168 -24.92 -43.57 -29.23
N THR A 169 -23.93 -42.86 -29.79
CA THR A 169 -22.51 -43.20 -29.65
C THR A 169 -22.08 -43.01 -28.19
N PRO A 170 -21.35 -43.94 -27.56
CA PRO A 170 -20.79 -43.74 -26.23
C PRO A 170 -19.89 -42.51 -26.16
N ARG A 171 -20.00 -41.73 -25.08
CA ARG A 171 -19.11 -40.58 -24.81
C ARG A 171 -17.74 -41.06 -24.36
N GLN A 172 -16.71 -40.48 -24.95
CA GLN A 172 -15.32 -40.68 -24.54
C GLN A 172 -14.91 -39.52 -23.62
N LEU A 173 -14.47 -39.83 -22.39
CA LEU A 173 -13.88 -38.84 -21.48
C LEU A 173 -12.41 -38.60 -21.88
N LEU A 174 -12.03 -37.34 -22.06
CA LEU A 174 -10.64 -36.91 -22.24
C LEU A 174 -10.30 -35.83 -21.20
N ASN A 175 -9.15 -35.95 -20.55
CA ASN A 175 -8.59 -34.92 -19.69
C ASN A 175 -7.65 -34.05 -20.52
N ALA A 176 -7.91 -32.75 -20.60
CA ALA A 176 -7.14 -31.81 -21.39
C ALA A 176 -6.54 -30.69 -20.51
N THR A 177 -5.54 -30.03 -21.05
CA THR A 177 -4.97 -28.78 -20.51
C THR A 177 -5.55 -27.58 -21.25
N ALA A 178 -5.35 -26.37 -20.72
CA ALA A 178 -5.64 -25.16 -21.48
C ALA A 178 -4.76 -25.04 -22.74
N GLY A 179 -3.50 -25.49 -22.67
CA GLY A 179 -2.55 -25.47 -23.78
C GLY A 179 -2.96 -26.31 -24.99
N ASP A 180 -3.75 -27.37 -24.80
CA ASP A 180 -4.20 -28.25 -25.90
C ASP A 180 -5.10 -27.56 -26.94
N PHE A 181 -5.71 -26.42 -26.59
CA PHE A 181 -6.67 -25.72 -27.46
C PHE A 181 -6.23 -24.31 -27.86
N VAL A 182 -4.97 -23.93 -27.63
CA VAL A 182 -4.48 -22.57 -27.90
C VAL A 182 -3.09 -22.57 -28.51
N VAL A 183 -2.89 -21.70 -29.51
CA VAL A 183 -1.56 -21.35 -30.00
C VAL A 183 -1.08 -20.15 -29.19
N LEU A 184 -0.07 -20.37 -28.35
CA LEU A 184 0.57 -19.34 -27.52
C LEU A 184 1.38 -18.37 -28.39
N GLN A 185 1.41 -17.10 -27.98
CA GLN A 185 2.33 -16.10 -28.51
C GLN A 185 3.76 -16.39 -27.98
N PRO A 186 4.84 -15.95 -28.67
CA PRO A 186 6.22 -16.28 -28.28
C PRO A 186 6.61 -15.90 -26.83
N GLU A 187 5.93 -14.92 -26.27
CA GLU A 187 6.14 -14.36 -24.94
C GLU A 187 5.26 -15.04 -23.86
N GLN A 188 4.22 -15.77 -24.26
CA GLN A 188 3.29 -16.44 -23.36
C GLN A 188 3.82 -17.82 -22.96
N VAL A 189 4.01 -18.03 -21.65
CA VAL A 189 4.40 -19.33 -21.08
C VAL A 189 3.30 -19.80 -20.14
N LEU A 190 2.74 -20.99 -20.40
CA LEU A 190 1.87 -21.66 -19.45
C LEU A 190 2.69 -22.48 -18.44
N PRO A 191 2.24 -22.60 -17.18
CA PRO A 191 2.83 -23.49 -16.18
C PRO A 191 2.90 -24.93 -16.71
N GLU A 192 3.90 -25.71 -16.31
CA GLU A 192 4.21 -26.99 -16.96
C GLU A 192 3.01 -27.95 -17.01
N ARG A 193 2.17 -28.00 -15.96
CA ARG A 193 0.98 -28.88 -15.94
C ARG A 193 -0.11 -28.52 -16.95
N HIS A 194 -0.04 -27.32 -17.54
CA HIS A 194 -1.06 -26.74 -18.43
C HIS A 194 -0.61 -26.55 -19.88
N GLN A 195 0.64 -26.93 -20.19
CA GLN A 195 1.13 -26.97 -21.56
C GLN A 195 0.49 -28.14 -22.33
N ALA A 196 0.35 -28.01 -23.65
CA ALA A 196 -0.25 -29.03 -24.51
C ALA A 196 0.40 -30.41 -24.31
N GLY A 197 -0.42 -31.47 -24.28
CA GLY A 197 0.01 -32.85 -24.09
C GLY A 197 0.43 -33.22 -22.65
N LYS A 198 0.19 -32.37 -21.65
CA LYS A 198 0.50 -32.63 -20.22
C LYS A 198 -0.70 -33.21 -19.44
N ALA A 199 -1.74 -33.63 -20.14
CA ALA A 199 -2.86 -34.42 -19.65
C ALA A 199 -2.99 -35.68 -20.53
N ASP A 200 -4.17 -35.98 -21.08
CA ASP A 200 -4.32 -37.05 -22.08
C ASP A 200 -3.92 -36.54 -23.49
N THR A 201 -3.63 -37.46 -24.41
CA THR A 201 -3.40 -37.11 -25.82
C THR A 201 -4.73 -36.77 -26.49
N ILE A 202 -4.93 -35.51 -26.88
CA ILE A 202 -6.19 -35.02 -27.46
C ILE A 202 -6.31 -35.38 -28.95
N ASN A 203 -6.73 -36.62 -29.21
CA ASN A 203 -7.02 -37.13 -30.55
C ASN A 203 -8.54 -37.11 -30.81
N LEU A 204 -9.02 -36.06 -31.47
CA LEU A 204 -10.43 -35.93 -31.86
C LEU A 204 -10.64 -36.48 -33.27
N GLU A 205 -11.62 -37.36 -33.45
CA GLU A 205 -11.98 -37.95 -34.73
C GLU A 205 -13.49 -37.83 -34.99
N SER A 206 -13.83 -37.58 -36.26
CA SER A 206 -15.21 -37.60 -36.73
C SER A 206 -15.90 -38.94 -36.47
N GLY A 207 -17.18 -38.92 -36.10
CA GLY A 207 -18.02 -40.08 -35.79
C GLY A 207 -18.20 -40.33 -34.29
N ASN A 208 -17.52 -39.55 -33.45
CA ASN A 208 -17.44 -39.75 -32.01
C ASN A 208 -18.15 -38.64 -31.21
N SER A 209 -18.49 -38.97 -29.97
CA SER A 209 -18.96 -38.03 -28.95
C SER A 209 -17.92 -37.93 -27.83
N TYR A 210 -17.50 -36.73 -27.48
CA TYR A 210 -16.47 -36.47 -26.48
C TYR A 210 -17.02 -35.65 -25.31
N LEU A 211 -16.59 -35.99 -24.10
CA LEU A 211 -16.62 -35.13 -22.93
C LEU A 211 -15.17 -34.78 -22.60
N ILE A 212 -14.83 -33.51 -22.72
CA ILE A 212 -13.48 -33.02 -22.46
C ILE A 212 -13.51 -32.24 -21.15
N LYS A 213 -12.77 -32.74 -20.15
CA LYS A 213 -12.53 -32.09 -18.86
C LYS A 213 -11.21 -31.32 -18.94
N VAL A 214 -11.27 -30.00 -18.81
CA VAL A 214 -10.09 -29.13 -18.84
C VAL A 214 -9.60 -28.92 -17.41
N ARG A 215 -8.29 -29.11 -17.21
CA ARG A 215 -7.61 -28.96 -15.93
C ARG A 215 -7.70 -27.52 -15.40
N GLY A 216 -8.00 -27.38 -14.11
CA GLY A 216 -8.08 -26.07 -13.43
C GLY A 216 -6.71 -25.54 -12.99
N PHE A 217 -6.56 -24.22 -12.94
CA PHE A 217 -5.34 -23.53 -12.53
C PHE A 217 -5.30 -23.25 -11.03
N ASN A 218 -4.17 -23.55 -10.39
CA ASN A 218 -3.92 -23.34 -8.97
C ASN A 218 -2.99 -22.14 -8.75
N TYR A 219 -3.39 -20.96 -9.21
CA TYR A 219 -2.64 -19.72 -8.98
C TYR A 219 -2.77 -19.23 -7.54
N ILE A 220 -1.73 -18.57 -7.03
CA ILE A 220 -1.74 -17.88 -5.73
C ILE A 220 -1.95 -16.37 -5.87
N THR A 221 -2.47 -15.77 -4.80
CA THR A 221 -2.41 -14.32 -4.57
C THR A 221 -1.22 -14.03 -3.66
N LEU A 222 -0.30 -13.18 -4.11
CA LEU A 222 0.79 -12.64 -3.31
C LEU A 222 0.32 -11.38 -2.60
N ARG A 223 0.23 -11.42 -1.26
CA ARG A 223 -0.29 -10.34 -0.43
C ARG A 223 0.82 -9.75 0.45
N VAL A 224 1.23 -8.53 0.15
CA VAL A 224 2.43 -7.90 0.74
C VAL A 224 2.05 -6.71 1.62
N GLY A 225 2.42 -6.76 2.89
CA GLY A 225 2.33 -5.63 3.81
C GLY A 225 3.59 -4.76 3.73
N MET A 226 3.48 -3.51 3.30
CA MET A 226 4.61 -2.57 3.19
C MET A 226 4.53 -1.53 4.31
N PHE A 227 5.51 -1.47 5.22
CA PHE A 227 5.46 -0.65 6.44
C PHE A 227 6.56 0.41 6.47
N PHE A 228 6.23 1.68 6.20
CA PHE A 228 7.16 2.80 6.10
C PHE A 228 7.18 3.68 7.37
N ASP A 229 8.25 3.65 8.15
CA ASP A 229 8.28 4.37 9.44
C ASP A 229 8.54 5.89 9.33
N GLY A 230 8.22 6.62 10.40
CA GLY A 230 8.45 8.06 10.52
C GLY A 230 9.94 8.42 10.64
N THR A 231 10.28 9.68 10.34
CA THR A 231 11.67 10.16 10.29
C THR A 231 12.44 9.89 11.57
N GLY A 232 13.68 9.40 11.45
CA GLY A 232 14.53 9.09 12.59
C GLY A 232 14.20 7.74 13.25
N ASN A 233 12.99 7.20 13.07
CA ASN A 233 12.62 5.97 13.72
C ASN A 233 13.24 4.76 13.03
N ASN A 234 14.01 4.00 13.80
CA ASN A 234 14.47 2.67 13.45
C ASN A 234 14.19 1.78 14.67
N THR A 235 13.46 0.68 14.47
CA THR A 235 13.09 -0.27 15.53
C THR A 235 14.26 -0.77 16.37
N PHE A 236 15.41 -1.04 15.76
CA PHE A 236 16.60 -1.52 16.45
C PHE A 236 17.26 -0.42 17.29
N SER A 237 17.25 0.82 16.78
CA SER A 237 17.70 2.01 17.51
C SER A 237 16.82 2.29 18.73
N ALA A 238 15.49 2.22 18.58
CA ALA A 238 14.54 2.37 19.68
C ALA A 238 14.68 1.27 20.75
N GLN A 239 14.92 0.02 20.34
CA GLN A 239 15.22 -1.09 21.24
C GLN A 239 16.56 -0.88 21.99
N TRP A 240 17.59 -0.35 21.32
CA TRP A 240 18.84 0.04 21.95
C TRP A 240 18.64 1.16 22.98
N GLY A 241 17.87 2.20 22.64
CA GLY A 241 17.57 3.32 23.55
C GLY A 241 16.85 2.87 24.80
N LYS A 242 15.88 1.96 24.67
CA LYS A 242 15.21 1.31 25.80
C LYS A 242 16.22 0.65 26.75
N GLN A 243 17.18 -0.11 26.23
CA GLN A 243 18.19 -0.77 27.06
C GLN A 243 19.05 0.24 27.84
N GLN A 244 19.35 1.42 27.28
CA GLN A 244 20.09 2.46 28.00
C GLN A 244 19.25 3.07 29.12
N PHE A 245 17.97 3.38 28.88
CA PHE A 245 17.05 3.84 29.93
C PHE A 245 16.91 2.81 31.07
N GLU A 246 16.72 1.52 30.73
CA GLU A 246 16.60 0.44 31.72
C GLU A 246 17.85 0.30 32.60
N ARG A 247 19.05 0.46 32.03
CA ARG A 247 20.32 0.50 32.78
C ARG A 247 20.41 1.70 33.72
N TYR A 248 19.77 2.81 33.39
CA TYR A 248 19.88 4.09 34.09
C TYR A 248 18.83 4.31 35.20
N ILE A 249 17.81 3.45 35.32
CA ILE A 249 16.70 3.60 36.30
C ILE A 249 17.19 3.91 37.72
N GLY A 250 18.15 3.13 38.23
CA GLY A 250 18.63 3.26 39.60
C GLY A 250 19.35 4.59 39.90
N GLU A 251 20.20 5.05 38.98
CA GLU A 251 20.88 6.35 39.09
C GLU A 251 19.90 7.51 38.95
N TRP A 252 18.98 7.43 37.98
CA TRP A 252 17.96 8.46 37.81
C TRP A 252 17.09 8.62 39.07
N LYS A 253 16.61 7.52 39.67
CA LYS A 253 15.81 7.57 40.90
C LYS A 253 16.55 8.30 42.02
N GLN A 254 17.85 8.03 42.20
CA GLN A 254 18.66 8.76 43.20
C GLN A 254 18.74 10.26 42.90
N ARG A 255 19.00 10.66 41.65
CA ARG A 255 19.02 12.09 41.23
C ARG A 255 17.64 12.75 41.39
N PHE A 256 16.57 12.03 41.11
CA PHE A 256 15.18 12.50 41.23
C PHE A 256 14.77 12.76 42.69
N GLU A 257 15.10 11.84 43.61
CA GLU A 257 14.89 12.06 45.05
C GLU A 257 15.79 13.17 45.61
N GLN A 258 17.05 13.28 45.16
CA GLN A 258 17.91 14.41 45.54
C GLN A 258 17.30 15.75 45.12
N GLY A 259 16.84 15.86 43.87
CA GLY A 259 16.13 17.04 43.35
C GLY A 259 14.89 17.39 44.18
N LYS A 260 14.04 16.41 44.52
CA LYS A 260 12.91 16.62 45.43
C LYS A 260 13.35 17.12 46.81
N ASN A 261 14.30 16.44 47.44
CA ASN A 261 14.79 16.80 48.78
C ASN A 261 15.39 18.21 48.84
N GLU A 262 16.10 18.65 47.80
CA GLU A 262 16.62 20.01 47.70
C GLU A 262 15.52 21.08 47.64
N ILE A 263 14.50 20.87 46.79
CA ILE A 263 13.38 21.82 46.64
C ILE A 263 12.52 21.83 47.91
N ALA A 264 12.22 20.66 48.46
CA ALA A 264 11.51 20.50 49.73
C ALA A 264 12.18 21.26 50.88
N LYS A 265 13.50 21.09 51.04
CA LYS A 265 14.31 21.80 52.05
C LYS A 265 14.33 23.32 51.83
N LYS A 266 14.37 23.79 50.58
CA LYS A 266 14.34 25.23 50.24
C LYS A 266 12.97 25.86 50.50
N ALA A 267 11.89 25.11 50.31
CA ALA A 267 10.51 25.58 50.46
C ALA A 267 9.89 25.32 51.86
N GLY A 268 10.49 24.46 52.68
CA GLY A 268 9.97 24.09 53.99
C GLY A 268 8.78 23.12 53.96
N ILE A 269 8.71 22.27 52.92
CA ILE A 269 7.62 21.31 52.66
C ILE A 269 8.14 19.86 52.64
N SER A 270 7.25 18.87 52.58
CA SER A 270 7.62 17.47 52.35
C SER A 270 8.15 17.26 50.92
N PRO A 271 9.12 16.35 50.70
CA PRO A 271 9.51 15.88 49.36
C PRO A 271 8.33 15.37 48.51
N SER A 272 7.28 14.84 49.14
CA SER A 272 6.05 14.40 48.47
C SER A 272 5.15 15.54 47.97
N GLU A 273 5.36 16.77 48.43
CA GLU A 273 4.60 17.96 48.02
C GLU A 273 5.29 18.73 46.87
N VAL A 274 6.53 18.35 46.52
CA VAL A 274 7.30 18.96 45.44
C VAL A 274 6.68 18.61 44.08
N LYS A 275 6.26 19.65 43.34
CA LYS A 275 5.68 19.49 42.01
C LYS A 275 6.77 19.30 40.97
N ILE A 276 6.50 18.46 39.97
CA ILE A 276 7.42 18.17 38.85
C ILE A 276 7.97 19.46 38.23
N LYS A 277 7.13 20.47 38.00
CA LYS A 277 7.53 21.75 37.41
C LYS A 277 8.53 22.58 38.21
N ASP A 278 8.72 22.29 39.49
CA ASP A 278 9.66 22.98 40.36
C ASP A 278 11.01 22.22 40.49
N LEU A 279 11.14 21.04 39.87
CA LEU A 279 12.37 20.25 39.84
C LEU A 279 13.48 20.87 38.96
N PRO A 280 14.75 20.66 39.33
CA PRO A 280 15.90 21.12 38.54
C PRO A 280 16.03 20.36 37.21
N GLY A 281 16.66 21.00 36.22
CA GLY A 281 16.71 20.49 34.84
C GLY A 281 17.39 19.12 34.67
N ASN A 282 18.35 18.78 35.54
CA ASN A 282 19.05 17.49 35.54
C ASN A 282 18.16 16.29 35.94
N CYS A 283 16.95 16.51 36.45
CA CYS A 283 15.96 15.45 36.65
C CYS A 283 15.26 15.00 35.34
N PHE A 284 15.37 15.80 34.27
CA PHE A 284 14.64 15.64 32.99
C PHE A 284 15.52 15.16 31.84
N SER A 285 16.76 14.75 32.10
CA SER A 285 17.74 14.42 31.07
C SER A 285 18.49 13.14 31.41
N TYR A 286 18.70 12.29 30.41
CA TYR A 286 19.76 11.29 30.46
C TYR A 286 21.13 12.01 30.53
N PRO A 287 22.14 11.49 31.25
CA PRO A 287 23.45 12.11 31.34
C PRO A 287 24.28 11.88 30.07
N ASN A 288 24.53 12.95 29.31
CA ASN A 288 25.53 12.95 28.23
C ASN A 288 26.96 13.23 28.79
N ASP A 289 27.22 12.84 30.04
CA ASP A 289 28.40 13.23 30.83
C ASP A 289 29.67 12.38 30.52
N ARG A 290 29.65 11.54 29.48
CA ARG A 290 30.83 10.77 29.05
C ARG A 290 31.80 11.68 28.28
N PHE A 291 33.07 11.62 28.66
CA PHE A 291 34.15 12.29 27.92
C PHE A 291 34.51 11.46 26.69
N TYR A 292 33.98 11.83 25.52
CA TYR A 292 34.34 11.21 24.25
C TYR A 292 35.66 11.78 23.73
N TRP A 293 36.54 10.91 23.23
CA TRP A 293 37.68 11.33 22.41
C TRP A 293 37.21 11.57 20.98
N PHE A 294 37.85 12.48 20.24
CA PHE A 294 37.41 12.93 18.90
C PHE A 294 37.47 11.89 17.77
N TRP A 295 37.68 10.62 18.11
CA TRP A 295 37.74 9.45 17.23
C TRP A 295 36.81 8.31 17.73
N GLN A 296 35.92 8.61 18.67
CA GLN A 296 34.81 7.74 19.08
C GLN A 296 33.52 8.39 18.64
N ASP A 297 32.62 7.60 18.05
CA ASP A 297 31.30 8.06 17.65
C ASP A 297 30.45 8.43 18.88
N ASP A 298 29.56 9.39 18.71
CA ASP A 298 28.76 9.96 19.79
C ASP A 298 27.62 9.00 20.18
N GLU A 299 27.85 8.13 21.16
CA GLU A 299 26.83 7.25 21.77
C GLU A 299 25.80 8.04 22.62
N SER A 300 25.34 9.20 22.16
CA SER A 300 24.35 10.03 22.86
C SER A 300 23.01 9.30 22.98
N VAL A 301 22.45 9.30 24.19
CA VAL A 301 21.13 8.70 24.47
C VAL A 301 20.09 9.81 24.38
N ASP A 302 19.90 10.30 23.16
CA ASP A 302 18.90 11.31 22.81
C ASP A 302 18.29 11.04 21.42
N GLY A 303 17.76 12.07 20.76
CA GLY A 303 17.19 11.95 19.40
C GLY A 303 16.09 10.90 19.27
N SER A 304 15.93 10.39 18.05
CA SER A 304 14.92 9.37 17.72
C SER A 304 15.28 8.00 18.27
N ALA A 305 16.57 7.73 18.50
CA ALA A 305 17.06 6.52 19.15
C ALA A 305 16.43 6.28 20.54
N THR A 306 15.95 7.34 21.20
CA THR A 306 15.26 7.24 22.49
C THR A 306 13.74 7.04 22.41
N ASN A 307 13.13 6.95 21.23
CA ASN A 307 11.67 6.78 21.08
C ASN A 307 11.19 5.37 21.50
N GLU A 308 9.92 5.27 21.87
CA GLU A 308 9.19 3.99 21.87
C GLU A 308 8.96 3.49 20.42
N LEU A 309 8.70 2.20 20.23
CA LEU A 309 8.28 1.68 18.92
C LEU A 309 7.03 2.40 18.40
N THR A 310 7.04 2.74 17.12
CA THR A 310 5.92 3.40 16.44
C THR A 310 4.76 2.44 16.19
N ASN A 311 3.61 3.00 15.84
CA ASN A 311 2.46 2.24 15.38
C ASN A 311 2.73 1.51 14.05
N ILE A 312 3.74 1.91 13.28
CA ILE A 312 4.15 1.20 12.05
C ILE A 312 4.83 -0.13 12.38
N GLN A 313 5.84 -0.12 13.26
CA GLN A 313 6.45 -1.36 13.75
C GLN A 313 5.41 -2.25 14.45
N LYS A 314 4.52 -1.67 15.25
CA LYS A 314 3.47 -2.41 15.97
C LYS A 314 2.44 -3.05 15.05
N LEU A 315 2.02 -2.38 13.97
CA LEU A 315 1.14 -2.98 12.94
C LEU A 315 1.89 -4.05 12.14
N HIS A 316 3.15 -3.81 11.79
CA HIS A 316 4.02 -4.80 11.16
C HIS A 316 4.09 -6.08 12.01
N ASP A 317 4.30 -5.97 13.33
CA ASP A 317 4.39 -7.12 14.24
C ASP A 317 3.08 -7.90 14.44
N LEU A 318 1.94 -7.25 14.23
CA LEU A 318 0.61 -7.88 14.20
C LEU A 318 0.25 -8.45 12.82
N TYR A 319 0.91 -8.01 11.75
CA TYR A 319 0.64 -8.46 10.38
C TYR A 319 1.10 -9.91 10.21
N SER A 320 0.36 -10.68 9.41
CA SER A 320 0.61 -12.10 9.22
C SER A 320 1.86 -12.36 8.35
N SER A 321 2.30 -13.61 8.30
CA SER A 321 3.28 -14.08 7.34
C SER A 321 3.06 -15.57 7.07
N PHE A 322 3.61 -16.08 5.97
CA PHE A 322 3.59 -17.51 5.65
C PHE A 322 3.98 -18.41 6.85
N PHE A 323 5.02 -18.04 7.61
CA PHE A 323 5.45 -18.81 8.79
C PHE A 323 4.49 -18.75 9.98
N ARG A 324 3.64 -17.73 10.09
CA ARG A 324 2.62 -17.62 11.15
C ARG A 324 1.31 -18.32 10.78
N GLU A 325 0.88 -18.23 9.52
CA GLU A 325 -0.45 -18.69 9.07
C GLU A 325 -0.37 -19.51 7.77
N LYS A 326 0.31 -20.67 7.80
CA LYS A 326 0.49 -21.55 6.61
C LYS A 326 -0.83 -22.01 5.96
N THR A 327 -1.91 -22.07 6.73
CA THR A 327 -3.26 -22.41 6.26
C THR A 327 -3.82 -21.40 5.25
N LEU A 328 -3.39 -20.13 5.27
CA LEU A 328 -3.79 -19.14 4.25
C LEU A 328 -3.33 -19.57 2.85
N LEU A 329 -2.14 -20.15 2.72
CA LEU A 329 -1.65 -20.67 1.46
C LEU A 329 -2.41 -21.93 1.04
N GLN A 330 -2.64 -22.85 1.98
CA GLN A 330 -3.25 -24.16 1.73
C GLN A 330 -4.76 -24.08 1.40
N ASP A 331 -5.51 -23.29 2.18
CA ASP A 331 -6.97 -23.25 2.12
C ASP A 331 -7.51 -22.13 1.22
N GLN A 332 -6.70 -21.09 0.96
CA GLN A 332 -7.14 -19.85 0.27
C GLN A 332 -6.24 -19.44 -0.89
N ASN A 333 -5.17 -20.17 -1.19
CA ASN A 333 -4.11 -19.81 -2.14
C ASN A 333 -3.49 -18.41 -1.86
N LEU A 334 -3.43 -17.99 -0.60
CA LEU A 334 -2.96 -16.68 -0.20
C LEU A 334 -1.57 -16.77 0.44
N TYR A 335 -0.54 -16.31 -0.28
CA TYR A 335 0.81 -16.17 0.27
C TYR A 335 0.96 -14.78 0.89
N VAL A 336 1.20 -14.70 2.20
CA VAL A 336 1.33 -13.43 2.93
C VAL A 336 2.78 -13.14 3.29
N HIS A 337 3.25 -11.96 2.90
CA HIS A 337 4.58 -11.42 3.21
C HIS A 337 4.49 -10.01 3.81
N ARG A 338 5.54 -9.56 4.50
CA ARG A 338 5.62 -8.20 5.07
C ARG A 338 7.04 -7.65 5.03
N GLU A 339 7.16 -6.38 4.69
CA GLU A 339 8.40 -5.61 4.68
C GLU A 339 8.31 -4.42 5.63
N TYR A 340 9.35 -4.20 6.44
CA TYR A 340 9.50 -3.01 7.27
C TYR A 340 10.65 -2.15 6.77
N VAL A 341 10.33 -0.93 6.36
CA VAL A 341 11.24 0.07 5.83
C VAL A 341 11.51 1.12 6.92
N THR A 342 12.77 1.23 7.34
CA THR A 342 13.19 2.16 8.40
C THR A 342 12.96 3.62 8.01
N GLY A 343 12.81 4.48 9.01
CA GLY A 343 12.40 5.87 8.83
C GLY A 343 13.26 6.68 7.85
N ILE A 344 12.62 7.62 7.16
CA ILE A 344 13.29 8.61 6.32
C ILE A 344 14.40 9.33 7.11
N GLY A 345 15.58 9.51 6.53
CA GLY A 345 16.74 10.12 7.19
C GLY A 345 17.51 9.22 8.18
N THR A 346 17.21 7.92 8.23
CA THR A 346 18.02 6.89 8.93
C THR A 346 18.62 5.89 7.96
N GLY A 347 19.75 5.27 8.36
CA GLY A 347 20.27 4.07 7.73
C GLY A 347 19.26 2.90 7.66
N ASN A 348 19.53 1.96 6.74
CA ASN A 348 18.76 0.72 6.58
C ASN A 348 19.25 -0.42 7.51
N GLU A 349 20.15 -0.11 8.46
CA GLU A 349 20.76 -1.11 9.33
C GLU A 349 19.79 -1.72 10.34
N THR A 350 19.97 -3.02 10.57
CA THR A 350 19.19 -3.85 11.52
C THR A 350 19.98 -4.19 12.79
N ASN A 351 21.10 -3.52 13.02
CA ASN A 351 21.95 -3.70 14.19
C ASN A 351 21.34 -3.00 15.42
N LEU A 352 21.46 -3.61 16.60
CA LEU A 352 21.04 -3.02 17.89
C LEU A 352 22.02 -1.93 18.36
N ALA A 353 22.01 -0.81 17.65
CA ALA A 353 22.83 0.37 17.86
C ALA A 353 21.99 1.63 17.56
N PRO A 354 22.46 2.84 17.92
CA PRO A 354 21.93 4.07 17.35
C PRO A 354 21.96 3.96 15.82
N ALA A 355 20.86 4.30 15.16
CA ALA A 355 20.87 4.39 13.71
C ALA A 355 21.80 5.53 13.26
N ASP A 356 22.43 5.38 12.09
CA ASP A 356 23.07 6.52 11.42
C ASP A 356 21.97 7.52 11.01
N GLU A 357 21.73 8.49 11.89
CA GLU A 357 20.94 9.69 11.63
C GLU A 357 21.85 10.69 10.93
N SER A 358 21.69 10.88 9.62
CA SER A 358 22.58 11.79 8.85
C SER A 358 22.50 13.25 9.32
N ILE A 359 23.38 13.66 10.25
CA ILE A 359 23.40 15.03 10.84
C ILE A 359 23.73 16.10 9.77
N PHE A 360 24.25 15.71 8.60
CA PHE A 360 24.43 16.62 7.48
C PHE A 360 23.08 17.07 6.88
N PRO A 361 22.84 18.39 6.76
CA PRO A 361 21.51 18.93 6.47
C PRO A 361 20.91 18.49 5.12
N GLY A 362 21.74 18.02 4.17
CA GLY A 362 21.28 17.57 2.85
C GLY A 362 20.49 16.26 2.82
N GLN A 363 20.61 15.39 3.82
CA GLN A 363 20.01 14.04 3.80
C GLN A 363 18.87 13.87 4.84
N ALA A 364 19.00 14.43 6.05
CA ALA A 364 17.93 14.45 7.07
C ALA A 364 16.62 15.15 6.64
N LEU A 365 16.65 15.86 5.51
CA LEU A 365 15.55 16.67 4.99
C LEU A 365 14.82 16.06 3.79
N GLY A 366 15.14 14.81 3.42
CA GLY A 366 14.32 13.99 2.51
C GLY A 366 14.85 13.79 1.08
N THR A 367 16.07 14.24 0.79
CA THR A 367 16.77 14.06 -0.50
C THR A 367 17.99 13.14 -0.37
N GLY A 368 18.34 12.42 -1.45
CA GLY A 368 19.44 11.46 -1.49
C GLY A 368 19.06 10.07 -0.97
N ASP A 369 20.06 9.26 -0.64
CA ASP A 369 19.94 7.80 -0.38
C ASP A 369 19.02 7.42 0.80
N TYR A 370 18.69 8.37 1.68
CA TYR A 370 17.74 8.18 2.80
C TYR A 370 16.44 9.01 2.64
N GLY A 371 16.20 9.54 1.45
CA GLY A 371 14.99 10.28 1.08
C GLY A 371 13.77 9.39 0.84
N VAL A 372 12.62 10.02 0.60
CA VAL A 372 11.34 9.31 0.42
C VAL A 372 11.37 8.34 -0.76
N VAL A 373 11.87 8.79 -1.92
CA VAL A 373 11.97 7.96 -3.13
C VAL A 373 12.94 6.79 -2.91
N ALA A 374 14.13 7.06 -2.38
CA ALA A 374 15.14 6.02 -2.11
C ALA A 374 14.64 4.94 -1.14
N LYS A 375 13.88 5.32 -0.11
CA LYS A 375 13.26 4.37 0.83
C LYS A 375 12.16 3.52 0.18
N VAL A 376 11.45 4.06 -0.81
CA VAL A 376 10.52 3.27 -1.64
C VAL A 376 11.28 2.26 -2.50
N SER A 377 12.37 2.66 -3.18
CA SER A 377 13.24 1.74 -3.92
C SER A 377 13.85 0.66 -3.02
N THR A 378 14.38 1.00 -1.83
CA THR A 378 14.84 0.01 -0.84
C THR A 378 13.75 -1.00 -0.47
N GLY A 379 12.50 -0.56 -0.27
CA GLY A 379 11.39 -1.47 0.01
C GLY A 379 11.06 -2.41 -1.16
N ILE A 380 11.22 -1.94 -2.40
CA ILE A 380 11.08 -2.76 -3.62
C ILE A 380 12.22 -3.77 -3.73
N GLU A 381 13.47 -3.36 -3.45
CA GLU A 381 14.65 -4.24 -3.42
C GLU A 381 14.49 -5.36 -2.37
N GLN A 382 14.10 -5.01 -1.14
CA GLN A 382 13.81 -5.97 -0.07
C GLN A 382 12.74 -7.00 -0.48
N LEU A 383 11.65 -6.55 -1.09
CA LEU A 383 10.61 -7.42 -1.61
C LEU A 383 11.12 -8.36 -2.71
N CYS A 384 11.99 -7.86 -3.61
CA CYS A 384 12.58 -8.67 -4.67
C CYS A 384 13.53 -9.74 -4.13
N ASP A 385 14.35 -9.42 -3.11
CA ASP A 385 15.24 -10.39 -2.47
C ASP A 385 14.45 -11.54 -1.82
N HIS A 386 13.33 -11.24 -1.17
CA HIS A 386 12.44 -12.23 -0.56
C HIS A 386 11.72 -13.17 -1.55
N ILE A 387 11.69 -12.87 -2.86
CA ILE A 387 11.11 -13.80 -3.86
C ILE A 387 11.86 -15.14 -3.90
N SER A 388 13.15 -15.15 -3.57
CA SER A 388 13.92 -16.40 -3.40
C SER A 388 13.33 -17.30 -2.31
N GLN A 389 12.93 -16.73 -1.17
CA GLN A 389 12.28 -17.47 -0.09
C GLN A 389 10.86 -17.91 -0.47
N LEU A 390 10.10 -17.06 -1.19
CA LEU A 390 8.77 -17.43 -1.70
C LEU A 390 8.84 -18.70 -2.56
N SER A 391 9.82 -18.80 -3.46
CA SER A 391 10.02 -20.00 -4.29
C SER A 391 10.27 -21.26 -3.47
N VAL A 392 11.01 -21.16 -2.36
CA VAL A 392 11.28 -22.28 -1.44
C VAL A 392 10.04 -22.65 -0.64
N ASP A 393 9.26 -21.66 -0.22
CA ASP A 393 8.08 -21.85 0.62
C ASP A 393 6.89 -22.49 -0.14
N ILE A 394 6.80 -22.25 -1.46
CA ILE A 394 5.76 -22.84 -2.31
C ILE A 394 6.13 -24.18 -2.95
N GLU A 395 7.41 -24.55 -3.01
CA GLU A 395 7.90 -25.80 -3.64
C GLU A 395 7.20 -27.09 -3.15
N PRO A 396 6.86 -27.24 -1.86
CA PRO A 396 6.14 -28.43 -1.37
C PRO A 396 4.69 -28.56 -1.88
N TYR A 397 4.18 -27.58 -2.64
CA TYR A 397 2.79 -27.49 -3.07
C TYR A 397 2.66 -27.36 -4.59
N THR A 398 1.56 -27.87 -5.13
CA THR A 398 1.28 -27.80 -6.57
C THR A 398 0.62 -26.48 -6.96
N PHE A 399 1.36 -25.37 -6.89
CA PHE A 399 0.92 -24.05 -7.39
C PHE A 399 1.36 -23.76 -8.82
N ASP A 400 0.57 -22.96 -9.54
CA ASP A 400 0.80 -22.62 -10.96
C ASP A 400 1.57 -21.31 -11.15
N GLY A 401 1.97 -20.67 -10.05
CA GLY A 401 2.52 -19.31 -10.05
C GLY A 401 1.52 -18.31 -9.48
N ILE A 402 1.66 -17.03 -9.85
CA ILE A 402 0.93 -15.91 -9.23
C ILE A 402 -0.09 -15.33 -10.21
N GLY A 403 -1.36 -15.26 -9.78
CA GLY A 403 -2.45 -14.66 -10.56
C GLY A 403 -2.84 -13.25 -10.11
N CYS A 404 -2.46 -12.87 -8.89
CA CYS A 404 -2.76 -11.55 -8.31
C CYS A 404 -1.67 -11.12 -7.31
N ILE A 405 -1.37 -9.83 -7.27
CA ILE A 405 -0.47 -9.20 -6.31
C ILE A 405 -1.24 -8.05 -5.63
N GLU A 406 -1.30 -8.08 -4.31
CA GLU A 406 -2.05 -7.10 -3.52
C GLU A 406 -1.18 -6.50 -2.42
N PHE A 407 -1.25 -5.18 -2.25
CA PHE A 407 -0.45 -4.45 -1.26
C PHE A 407 -1.31 -3.87 -0.14
N ASP A 408 -0.90 -4.07 1.11
CA ASP A 408 -1.39 -3.32 2.26
C ASP A 408 -0.29 -2.37 2.74
N VAL A 409 -0.45 -1.07 2.51
CA VAL A 409 0.62 -0.09 2.64
C VAL A 409 0.38 0.81 3.84
N PHE A 410 1.27 0.78 4.82
CA PHE A 410 1.18 1.57 6.04
C PHE A 410 2.33 2.57 6.11
N GLY A 411 2.07 3.76 6.66
CA GLY A 411 3.15 4.70 6.93
C GLY A 411 2.82 5.81 7.92
N PHE A 412 3.85 6.34 8.57
CA PHE A 412 3.75 7.46 9.53
C PHE A 412 4.61 8.64 9.09
N SER A 413 4.10 9.87 9.19
CA SER A 413 4.89 11.09 8.95
C SER A 413 5.41 11.17 7.49
N ARG A 414 6.73 11.33 7.29
CA ARG A 414 7.38 11.18 5.98
C ARG A 414 7.37 9.73 5.47
N GLY A 415 7.24 8.73 6.34
CA GLY A 415 6.89 7.36 5.96
C GLY A 415 5.46 7.23 5.40
N ALA A 416 4.51 8.06 5.84
CA ALA A 416 3.19 8.13 5.19
C ALA A 416 3.27 8.77 3.80
N ALA A 417 4.22 9.70 3.57
CA ALA A 417 4.52 10.19 2.23
C ALA A 417 5.16 9.09 1.36
N ALA A 418 6.07 8.28 1.92
CA ALA A 418 6.65 7.11 1.24
C ALA A 418 5.60 6.04 0.90
N ALA A 419 4.69 5.72 1.82
CA ALA A 419 3.54 4.84 1.56
C ALA A 419 2.70 5.32 0.37
N ARG A 420 2.39 6.63 0.31
CA ARG A 420 1.64 7.21 -0.81
C ARG A 420 2.44 7.21 -2.11
N HIS A 421 3.75 7.43 -2.04
CA HIS A 421 4.64 7.37 -3.19
C HIS A 421 4.80 5.94 -3.74
N PHE A 422 4.95 4.95 -2.88
CA PHE A 422 4.97 3.52 -3.24
C PHE A 422 3.69 3.11 -3.98
N VAL A 423 2.52 3.53 -3.51
CA VAL A 423 1.24 3.28 -4.21
C VAL A 423 1.22 3.94 -5.60
N ASN A 424 1.89 5.09 -5.79
CA ASN A 424 2.05 5.69 -7.12
C ASN A 424 3.01 4.90 -8.00
N VAL A 425 4.14 4.40 -7.48
CA VAL A 425 5.08 3.53 -8.22
C VAL A 425 4.41 2.22 -8.63
N MET A 426 3.57 1.64 -7.76
CA MET A 426 2.71 0.50 -8.09
C MET A 426 1.69 0.85 -9.20
N ALA A 427 1.11 2.05 -9.18
CA ALA A 427 0.14 2.50 -10.18
C ALA A 427 0.72 2.78 -11.58
N GLU A 428 2.06 2.86 -11.73
CA GLU A 428 2.74 2.96 -13.04
C GLU A 428 2.61 1.70 -13.91
N GLY A 429 2.13 0.61 -13.33
CA GLY A 429 1.85 -0.63 -14.04
C GLY A 429 3.11 -1.27 -14.61
N SER A 430 2.99 -1.85 -15.81
CA SER A 430 4.05 -2.63 -16.48
C SER A 430 5.35 -1.85 -16.77
N ARG A 431 5.32 -0.51 -16.66
CA ARG A 431 6.49 0.36 -16.88
C ARG A 431 7.12 0.88 -15.59
N GLY A 432 6.51 0.62 -14.44
CA GLY A 432 7.00 1.06 -13.13
C GLY A 432 8.17 0.23 -12.61
N GLU A 433 8.95 0.84 -11.72
CA GLU A 433 10.10 0.22 -11.05
C GLU A 433 9.72 -1.09 -10.33
N LEU A 434 8.58 -1.08 -9.64
CA LEU A 434 8.06 -2.25 -8.92
C LEU A 434 7.82 -3.44 -9.86
N ALA A 435 7.12 -3.23 -10.97
CA ALA A 435 6.78 -4.30 -11.91
C ALA A 435 8.05 -4.92 -12.52
N GLN A 436 8.93 -4.08 -13.06
CA GLN A 436 10.15 -4.54 -13.75
C GLN A 436 11.10 -5.31 -12.83
N ASN A 437 11.31 -4.82 -11.60
CA ASN A 437 12.19 -5.49 -10.64
C ASN A 437 11.56 -6.79 -10.12
N LEU A 438 10.26 -6.78 -9.84
CA LEU A 438 9.56 -7.93 -9.26
C LEU A 438 9.35 -9.06 -10.27
N GLU A 439 9.00 -8.76 -11.53
CA GLU A 439 8.98 -9.75 -12.62
C GLU A 439 10.35 -10.39 -12.82
N LYS A 440 11.42 -9.59 -12.87
CA LYS A 440 12.78 -10.09 -13.03
C LYS A 440 13.19 -11.01 -11.87
N ALA A 441 12.81 -10.67 -10.64
CA ALA A 441 13.03 -11.52 -9.48
C ALA A 441 12.25 -12.85 -9.61
N MET A 442 10.96 -12.79 -9.94
CA MET A 442 10.11 -13.98 -10.13
C MET A 442 10.64 -14.92 -11.23
N VAL A 443 10.96 -14.39 -12.41
CA VAL A 443 11.54 -15.15 -13.52
C VAL A 443 12.87 -15.79 -13.12
N SER A 444 13.72 -15.12 -12.33
CA SER A 444 14.99 -15.69 -11.85
C SER A 444 14.82 -16.91 -10.95
N GLN A 445 13.67 -17.04 -10.28
CA GLN A 445 13.32 -18.16 -9.41
C GLN A 445 12.36 -19.16 -10.07
N GLY A 446 12.04 -18.99 -11.37
CA GLY A 446 11.08 -19.86 -12.07
C GLY A 446 9.61 -19.65 -11.67
N ILE A 447 9.29 -18.56 -10.98
CA ILE A 447 7.92 -18.19 -10.64
C ILE A 447 7.28 -17.51 -11.85
N VAL A 448 6.14 -18.04 -12.30
CA VAL A 448 5.41 -17.59 -13.49
C VAL A 448 4.20 -16.74 -13.06
N LEU A 449 3.93 -15.66 -13.78
CA LEU A 449 2.66 -14.91 -13.67
C LEU A 449 1.61 -15.57 -14.57
N SER A 450 0.33 -15.52 -14.19
CA SER A 450 -0.74 -16.04 -15.07
C SER A 450 -0.70 -15.34 -16.43
N SER A 451 -0.96 -16.05 -17.53
CA SER A 451 -0.82 -15.49 -18.89
C SER A 451 -1.78 -14.33 -19.19
N SER A 452 -2.86 -14.21 -18.41
CA SER A 452 -3.78 -13.07 -18.40
C SER A 452 -3.46 -11.98 -17.36
N PHE A 453 -2.33 -12.05 -16.66
CA PHE A 453 -1.89 -11.04 -15.69
C PHE A 453 -1.51 -9.73 -16.37
N ALA A 454 -1.99 -8.60 -15.84
CA ALA A 454 -1.58 -7.28 -16.29
C ALA A 454 -1.43 -6.33 -15.09
N TRP A 455 -0.24 -5.77 -14.88
CA TRP A 455 0.05 -4.77 -13.84
C TRP A 455 -0.86 -3.54 -13.91
N ASP A 456 -1.24 -3.17 -15.13
CA ASP A 456 -2.13 -2.06 -15.41
C ASP A 456 -3.59 -2.33 -15.00
N GLU A 457 -3.97 -3.59 -14.72
CA GLU A 457 -5.32 -3.99 -14.30
C GLU A 457 -5.45 -4.16 -12.78
N SER A 458 -6.38 -3.41 -12.15
CA SER A 458 -6.60 -3.45 -10.69
C SER A 458 -7.10 -4.81 -10.14
N ARG A 459 -7.48 -5.74 -11.03
CA ARG A 459 -7.82 -7.13 -10.67
C ARG A 459 -6.58 -8.01 -10.43
N ASN A 460 -5.42 -7.60 -10.96
CA ASN A 460 -4.16 -8.34 -10.92
C ASN A 460 -3.11 -7.62 -10.07
N CYS A 461 -3.09 -6.28 -10.05
CA CYS A 461 -2.22 -5.51 -9.15
C CYS A 461 -2.96 -4.30 -8.53
N CYS A 462 -3.07 -4.25 -7.20
CA CYS A 462 -3.70 -3.14 -6.50
C CYS A 462 -3.20 -2.96 -5.06
N ALA A 463 -3.44 -1.77 -4.49
CA ALA A 463 -3.35 -1.55 -3.05
C ALA A 463 -4.70 -1.86 -2.41
N ASN A 464 -4.78 -2.90 -1.59
CA ASN A 464 -6.03 -3.25 -0.91
C ASN A 464 -6.34 -2.28 0.24
N PHE A 465 -5.33 -1.94 1.05
CA PHE A 465 -5.47 -0.99 2.14
C PHE A 465 -4.30 -0.02 2.20
N VAL A 466 -4.56 1.26 2.44
CA VAL A 466 -3.52 2.28 2.67
C VAL A 466 -3.76 2.95 4.03
N GLY A 467 -2.95 2.60 5.02
CA GLY A 467 -3.08 3.04 6.43
C GLY A 467 -2.06 4.12 6.81
N LEU A 468 -2.49 5.37 6.83
CA LEU A 468 -1.63 6.54 7.00
C LEU A 468 -1.79 7.17 8.39
N PHE A 469 -0.67 7.47 9.04
CA PHE A 469 -0.61 8.31 10.24
C PHE A 469 0.05 9.65 9.90
N ASP A 470 -0.76 10.71 9.97
CA ASP A 470 -0.37 12.11 10.01
C ASP A 470 0.70 12.54 8.97
N THR A 471 0.34 12.46 7.69
CA THR A 471 1.26 12.66 6.56
C THR A 471 1.91 14.05 6.59
N VAL A 472 3.24 14.07 6.65
CA VAL A 472 4.08 15.26 6.46
C VAL A 472 5.04 14.94 5.33
N ALA A 473 4.93 15.64 4.20
CA ALA A 473 5.68 15.30 2.98
C ALA A 473 6.80 16.28 2.63
N ALA A 474 6.75 17.52 3.14
CA ALA A 474 7.61 18.61 2.68
C ALA A 474 9.11 18.27 2.81
N ILE A 475 9.78 18.32 1.65
CA ILE A 475 11.22 18.12 1.48
C ILE A 475 11.87 19.50 1.44
N VAL A 476 13.09 19.64 1.99
CA VAL A 476 13.81 20.92 1.91
C VAL A 476 14.60 20.99 0.61
N ASP A 477 14.16 21.85 -0.31
CA ASP A 477 14.82 22.08 -1.59
C ASP A 477 16.06 22.98 -1.43
N PHE A 478 17.23 22.35 -1.39
CA PHE A 478 18.53 23.02 -1.36
C PHE A 478 18.88 23.76 -2.67
N GLY A 479 18.24 23.44 -3.79
CA GLY A 479 18.51 24.06 -5.09
C GLY A 479 17.99 25.50 -5.22
N ARG A 480 17.00 25.89 -4.41
CA ARG A 480 16.35 27.21 -4.46
C ARG A 480 16.63 28.13 -3.27
N ALA A 481 17.43 27.69 -2.30
CA ALA A 481 17.70 28.39 -1.04
C ALA A 481 16.44 28.67 -0.19
N ASP A 482 15.38 27.85 -0.33
CA ASP A 482 14.27 27.79 0.64
C ASP A 482 14.59 26.71 1.69
N PHE A 483 15.10 27.16 2.83
CA PHE A 483 15.52 26.29 3.93
C PHE A 483 14.36 25.84 4.84
N THR A 484 13.10 25.86 4.36
CA THR A 484 11.93 25.54 5.19
C THR A 484 11.00 24.48 4.57
N PRO A 485 10.65 23.40 5.29
CA PRO A 485 9.60 22.46 4.89
C PRO A 485 8.19 23.03 5.16
N HIS A 486 7.99 24.33 4.90
CA HIS A 486 6.72 25.05 5.03
C HIS A 486 6.25 25.54 3.65
N ASN A 487 6.38 24.65 2.66
CA ASN A 487 5.85 24.84 1.33
C ASN A 487 5.12 23.54 0.90
N ASN A 488 4.48 23.58 -0.26
CA ASN A 488 3.85 22.43 -0.90
C ASN A 488 4.72 21.94 -2.06
N ASP A 489 6.05 22.09 -1.95
CA ASP A 489 7.01 21.53 -2.88
C ASP A 489 7.47 20.17 -2.33
N ASN A 490 7.05 19.11 -3.01
CA ASN A 490 7.32 17.73 -2.61
C ASN A 490 8.40 17.08 -3.50
N GLY A 491 9.03 17.85 -4.40
CA GLY A 491 9.93 17.31 -5.42
C GLY A 491 9.25 16.19 -6.23
N ASP A 492 9.93 15.05 -6.35
CA ASP A 492 9.42 13.87 -7.06
C ASP A 492 8.40 13.05 -6.25
N VAL A 493 8.11 13.43 -4.99
CA VAL A 493 7.19 12.68 -4.11
C VAL A 493 5.73 12.95 -4.46
N ARG A 494 5.18 12.05 -5.28
CA ARG A 494 3.75 11.92 -5.55
C ARG A 494 2.96 11.50 -4.30
N LEU A 495 1.90 12.23 -4.00
CA LEU A 495 1.04 12.03 -2.82
C LEU A 495 -0.42 11.69 -3.14
N TRP A 496 -0.90 12.00 -4.33
CA TRP A 496 -2.28 11.69 -4.73
C TRP A 496 -2.43 10.18 -4.93
N LEU A 497 -3.52 9.59 -4.45
CA LEU A 497 -3.79 8.16 -4.60
C LEU A 497 -4.90 7.94 -5.62
N ASP A 498 -4.62 7.16 -6.67
CA ASP A 498 -5.64 6.79 -7.66
C ASP A 498 -6.74 5.90 -7.03
N PRO A 499 -8.00 6.38 -6.93
CA PRO A 499 -9.11 5.60 -6.40
C PRO A 499 -9.47 4.37 -7.23
N ALA A 500 -8.97 4.23 -8.46
CA ALA A 500 -9.11 3.01 -9.26
C ALA A 500 -8.07 1.93 -8.90
N LYS A 501 -6.94 2.32 -8.28
CA LYS A 501 -5.83 1.42 -7.88
C LYS A 501 -5.83 1.08 -6.39
N VAL A 502 -6.61 1.80 -5.58
CA VAL A 502 -6.68 1.63 -4.12
C VAL A 502 -8.08 1.22 -3.68
N LYS A 503 -8.24 0.03 -3.09
CA LYS A 503 -9.57 -0.46 -2.62
C LYS A 503 -10.07 0.27 -1.37
N SER A 504 -9.18 0.70 -0.47
CA SER A 504 -9.51 1.52 0.69
C SER A 504 -8.30 2.27 1.23
N ALA A 505 -8.50 3.50 1.75
CA ALA A 505 -7.46 4.25 2.44
C ALA A 505 -7.99 4.89 3.72
N VAL A 506 -7.18 4.91 4.77
CA VAL A 506 -7.50 5.53 6.07
C VAL A 506 -6.33 6.44 6.47
N HIS A 507 -6.63 7.71 6.78
CA HIS A 507 -5.65 8.70 7.22
C HIS A 507 -6.05 9.25 8.60
N LEU A 508 -5.27 8.92 9.63
CA LEU A 508 -5.44 9.43 10.98
C LEU A 508 -4.56 10.67 11.15
N THR A 509 -5.16 11.83 11.42
CA THR A 509 -4.49 13.15 11.39
C THR A 509 -4.56 13.86 12.74
N ALA A 510 -3.45 14.49 13.14
CA ALA A 510 -3.33 15.17 14.41
C ALA A 510 -4.08 16.52 14.39
N HIS A 511 -4.93 16.75 15.39
CA HIS A 511 -5.82 17.91 15.46
C HIS A 511 -5.01 19.23 15.37
N PRO A 512 -5.47 20.22 14.57
CA PRO A 512 -4.64 21.38 14.19
C PRO A 512 -4.36 22.37 15.33
N THR A 513 -4.89 22.14 16.52
CA THR A 513 -4.60 22.92 17.76
C THR A 513 -3.75 22.15 18.77
N THR A 514 -3.34 20.91 18.47
CA THR A 514 -2.46 20.08 19.31
C THR A 514 -1.17 19.73 18.60
N GLU A 515 -1.21 19.44 17.30
CA GLU A 515 -0.05 19.61 16.41
C GLU A 515 -0.13 20.96 15.70
N TYR A 516 0.88 21.81 15.89
CA TYR A 516 0.93 23.16 15.30
C TYR A 516 2.37 23.65 15.11
N ARG A 517 3.35 22.74 15.01
CA ARG A 517 4.72 23.11 14.64
C ARG A 517 4.78 23.59 13.19
N TYR A 518 5.59 24.62 12.96
CA TYR A 518 5.80 25.22 11.65
C TYR A 518 6.30 24.22 10.60
N ASN A 519 7.18 23.30 10.96
CA ASN A 519 7.77 22.33 10.03
C ASN A 519 6.95 21.03 9.86
N PHE A 520 5.77 20.91 10.50
CA PHE A 520 4.95 19.69 10.49
C PHE A 520 3.63 19.95 9.74
N CYS A 521 3.71 20.51 8.54
CA CYS A 521 2.54 20.77 7.70
C CYS A 521 1.81 19.48 7.32
N LEU A 522 0.50 19.42 7.55
CA LEU A 522 -0.33 18.26 7.18
C LEU A 522 -0.55 18.24 5.67
N ASN A 523 -0.31 17.09 5.03
CA ASN A 523 -0.74 16.82 3.66
C ASN A 523 -1.95 15.90 3.71
N LYS A 524 -3.14 16.42 3.40
CA LYS A 524 -4.39 15.65 3.45
C LYS A 524 -4.39 14.47 2.48
N LEU A 525 -5.30 13.53 2.71
CA LEU A 525 -5.68 12.51 1.74
C LEU A 525 -6.59 13.13 0.65
N ASN A 526 -6.49 12.68 -0.59
CA ASN A 526 -7.42 13.12 -1.65
C ASN A 526 -8.84 12.54 -1.41
N PRO A 527 -9.92 13.22 -1.79
CA PRO A 527 -11.28 12.74 -1.50
C PRO A 527 -11.69 11.62 -2.47
N ALA A 528 -12.09 10.47 -1.92
CA ALA A 528 -12.76 9.38 -2.65
C ALA A 528 -13.77 8.66 -1.74
N GLY A 529 -14.81 8.03 -2.31
CA GLY A 529 -15.92 7.45 -1.53
C GLY A 529 -15.54 6.26 -0.63
N HIS A 530 -14.38 5.64 -0.86
CA HIS A 530 -13.82 4.54 -0.07
C HIS A 530 -12.55 4.94 0.70
N PHE A 531 -12.24 6.25 0.74
CA PHE A 531 -11.16 6.86 1.52
C PHE A 531 -11.73 7.58 2.75
N LEU A 532 -11.03 7.49 3.87
CA LEU A 532 -11.46 8.01 5.17
C LEU A 532 -10.33 8.84 5.81
N GLU A 533 -10.54 10.14 6.02
CA GLU A 533 -9.65 10.98 6.82
C GLU A 533 -10.32 11.31 8.17
N VAL A 534 -9.60 11.09 9.27
CA VAL A 534 -10.09 11.27 10.64
C VAL A 534 -9.18 12.26 11.36
N VAL A 535 -9.76 13.33 11.93
CA VAL A 535 -9.01 14.32 12.73
C VAL A 535 -9.14 13.95 14.20
N LEU A 536 -8.01 13.73 14.87
CA LEU A 536 -7.94 13.16 16.21
C LEU A 536 -7.11 14.04 17.17
N PRO A 537 -7.54 14.23 18.43
CA PRO A 537 -6.75 14.93 19.45
C PRO A 537 -5.35 14.32 19.63
N GLY A 538 -4.31 15.15 19.69
CA GLY A 538 -2.93 14.68 19.83
C GLY A 538 -1.91 15.51 19.07
N ALA A 539 -0.65 15.45 19.47
CA ALA A 539 0.49 15.85 18.64
C ALA A 539 0.83 14.74 17.63
N HIS A 540 1.73 15.02 16.69
CA HIS A 540 2.16 14.09 15.63
C HIS A 540 2.44 12.64 16.11
N SER A 541 3.27 12.47 17.13
CA SER A 541 3.65 11.18 17.69
C SER A 541 2.66 10.63 18.74
N ASP A 542 1.66 11.41 19.16
CA ASP A 542 0.50 10.86 19.89
C ASP A 542 -0.37 10.00 18.95
N LEU A 543 -0.25 10.16 17.63
CA LEU A 543 -0.92 9.32 16.63
C LEU A 543 -0.01 8.24 16.06
N GLY A 544 1.20 8.60 15.62
CA GLY A 544 2.14 7.66 15.01
C GLY A 544 2.90 6.75 15.99
N GLY A 545 2.87 7.06 17.29
CA GLY A 545 3.75 6.44 18.28
C GLY A 545 5.13 7.11 18.36
N GLY A 546 5.96 6.63 19.29
CA GLY A 546 7.26 7.20 19.63
C GLY A 546 7.35 7.72 21.06
N TYR A 547 6.23 8.12 21.68
CA TYR A 547 6.19 8.49 23.10
C TYR A 547 6.03 7.27 24.01
N HIS A 548 6.68 7.30 25.17
CA HIS A 548 6.72 6.21 26.14
C HIS A 548 5.41 6.13 26.94
N ALA A 549 4.77 4.97 26.96
CA ALA A 549 3.64 4.68 27.85
C ALA A 549 4.11 4.29 29.27
N THR A 550 3.24 4.42 30.28
CA THR A 550 3.55 3.97 31.66
C THR A 550 3.91 2.48 31.69
N GLY A 551 3.18 1.64 30.94
CA GLY A 551 3.38 0.19 30.90
C GLY A 551 4.56 -0.31 30.06
N TYR A 552 5.41 0.56 29.51
CA TYR A 552 6.54 0.14 28.65
C TYR A 552 7.75 -0.37 29.43
N TYR A 553 7.94 0.09 30.67
CA TYR A 553 9.01 -0.31 31.58
C TYR A 553 8.44 -1.08 32.79
N ASP A 554 9.23 -1.97 33.41
CA ASP A 554 8.77 -2.77 34.57
C ASP A 554 8.61 -1.95 35.86
N ASP A 555 9.25 -0.79 35.94
CA ASP A 555 9.24 0.08 37.12
C ASP A 555 8.29 1.28 36.88
N PRO A 556 7.06 1.27 37.44
CA PRO A 556 6.07 2.33 37.18
C PRO A 556 6.44 3.68 37.80
N GLU A 557 7.38 3.71 38.76
CA GLU A 557 7.92 4.95 39.32
C GLU A 557 9.02 5.56 38.44
N TYR A 558 9.44 4.88 37.36
CA TYR A 558 10.41 5.41 36.42
C TYR A 558 9.75 6.43 35.48
N LEU A 559 9.92 7.72 35.80
CA LEU A 559 9.28 8.81 35.09
C LEU A 559 10.13 9.40 33.96
N LEU A 560 11.46 9.19 33.93
CA LEU A 560 12.36 9.89 33.00
C LEU A 560 11.87 9.89 31.53
N PRO A 561 11.46 8.76 30.92
CA PRO A 561 11.05 8.73 29.51
C PRO A 561 9.69 9.44 29.25
N ARG A 562 8.96 9.78 30.31
CA ARG A 562 7.66 10.47 30.32
C ARG A 562 7.73 11.90 30.86
N LEU A 563 8.91 12.37 31.26
CA LEU A 563 9.12 13.73 31.79
C LEU A 563 9.28 14.75 30.66
N GLU A 564 8.19 15.43 30.31
CA GLU A 564 8.21 16.54 29.37
C GLU A 564 8.84 17.78 30.03
N SER A 565 9.88 18.36 29.41
CA SER A 565 10.50 19.63 29.81
C SER A 565 10.77 20.50 28.58
N LYS A 566 9.78 21.31 28.18
CA LYS A 566 9.86 22.15 26.98
C LYS A 566 10.01 23.62 27.31
N CYS A 567 11.00 24.28 26.72
CA CYS A 567 11.14 25.73 26.77
C CYS A 567 10.15 26.34 25.77
N ILE A 568 9.04 26.89 26.26
CA ILE A 568 7.94 27.38 25.41
C ILE A 568 8.21 28.80 24.90
N ALA A 569 8.80 29.65 25.74
CA ALA A 569 9.13 31.02 25.37
C ALA A 569 10.46 31.47 26.00
N LYS A 570 11.26 32.20 25.22
CA LYS A 570 12.51 32.83 25.65
C LYS A 570 12.47 34.33 25.38
N VAL A 571 12.62 35.14 26.44
CA VAL A 571 12.75 36.60 26.37
C VAL A 571 14.06 37.04 27.00
N GLN A 572 14.69 38.08 26.48
CA GLN A 572 15.97 38.56 27.00
C GLN A 572 16.06 40.08 26.98
N ARG A 573 16.80 40.66 27.94
CA ARG A 573 17.06 42.10 28.03
C ARG A 573 18.38 42.37 28.76
N PRO A 574 19.23 43.30 28.27
CA PRO A 574 20.41 43.76 29.02
C PRO A 574 20.01 44.40 30.36
N HIS A 575 20.82 44.19 31.39
CA HIS A 575 20.74 44.90 32.68
C HIS A 575 22.11 45.45 33.09
N ASN A 576 22.12 46.38 34.05
CA ASN A 576 23.35 46.82 34.71
C ASN A 576 23.67 45.89 35.88
N ASP A 577 24.95 45.80 36.26
CA ASP A 577 25.41 44.97 37.37
C ASP A 577 25.07 45.58 38.75
N ASN A 578 23.78 45.61 39.07
CA ASN A 578 23.26 45.90 40.41
C ASN A 578 21.87 45.28 40.60
N VAL A 579 21.53 44.99 41.88
CA VAL A 579 20.31 44.28 42.27
C VAL A 579 19.04 44.98 41.78
N TYR A 580 18.96 46.32 41.87
CA TYR A 580 17.78 47.06 41.43
C TYR A 580 17.53 46.95 39.91
N SER A 581 18.59 47.07 39.10
CA SER A 581 18.51 46.88 37.65
C SER A 581 18.19 45.44 37.27
N TYR A 582 18.73 44.47 38.01
CA TYR A 582 18.39 43.06 37.83
C TYR A 582 16.91 42.80 38.12
N GLU A 583 16.41 43.21 39.29
CA GLU A 583 15.03 43.00 39.73
C GLU A 583 14.01 43.66 38.80
N ARG A 584 14.23 44.93 38.42
CA ARG A 584 13.37 45.64 37.45
C ARG A 584 13.35 44.94 36.08
N THR A 585 14.47 44.36 35.67
CA THR A 585 14.55 43.59 34.41
C THR A 585 13.85 42.24 34.55
N ARG A 586 14.00 41.55 35.69
CA ARG A 586 13.33 40.29 36.01
C ARG A 586 11.81 40.47 36.00
N GLU A 587 11.29 41.52 36.63
CA GLU A 587 9.86 41.83 36.65
C GLU A 587 9.32 42.12 35.23
N TYR A 588 10.05 42.92 34.43
CA TYR A 588 9.70 43.19 33.04
C TYR A 588 9.65 41.91 32.17
N LEU A 589 10.67 41.04 32.30
CA LEU A 589 10.70 39.77 31.58
C LEU A 589 9.61 38.81 32.09
N SER A 590 9.36 38.76 33.40
CA SER A 590 8.28 37.97 34.01
C SER A 590 6.92 38.32 33.42
N LYS A 591 6.60 39.62 33.32
CA LYS A 591 5.36 40.13 32.69
C LYS A 591 5.24 39.77 31.21
N ARG A 592 6.35 39.72 30.47
CA ARG A 592 6.34 39.22 29.08
C ARG A 592 6.05 37.71 29.02
N LEU A 593 6.61 36.93 29.94
CA LEU A 593 6.32 35.49 30.03
C LEU A 593 4.88 35.21 30.50
N ASP A 594 4.25 36.11 31.27
CA ASP A 594 2.81 36.00 31.59
C ASP A 594 1.92 36.13 30.36
N VAL A 595 2.30 36.96 29.38
CA VAL A 595 1.56 37.08 28.10
C VAL A 595 1.64 35.78 27.31
N GLU A 596 2.82 35.17 27.21
CA GLU A 596 2.98 33.89 26.52
C GLU A 596 2.25 32.75 27.28
N LEU A 597 2.33 32.71 28.62
CA LEU A 597 1.56 31.77 29.44
C LEU A 597 0.04 31.94 29.26
N ALA A 598 -0.46 33.17 29.11
CA ALA A 598 -1.89 33.41 28.84
C ALA A 598 -2.32 32.86 27.46
N LYS A 599 -1.46 32.92 26.44
CA LYS A 599 -1.73 32.25 25.15
C LYS A 599 -1.83 30.74 25.32
N GLU A 600 -0.86 30.15 26.01
CA GLU A 600 -0.81 28.70 26.30
C GLU A 600 -2.09 28.22 27.02
N VAL A 601 -2.50 28.93 28.07
CA VAL A 601 -3.74 28.61 28.82
C VAL A 601 -4.98 28.76 27.94
N SER A 602 -4.99 29.71 26.99
CA SER A 602 -6.10 29.86 26.03
C SER A 602 -6.22 28.71 25.03
N LEU A 603 -5.17 27.88 24.86
CA LEU A 603 -5.17 26.65 24.07
C LEU A 603 -5.56 25.41 24.89
N GLY A 604 -5.97 25.58 26.15
CA GLY A 604 -6.38 24.49 27.05
C GLY A 604 -5.24 23.92 27.90
N TRP A 605 -4.03 24.51 27.86
CA TRP A 605 -2.92 24.02 28.68
C TRP A 605 -3.02 24.44 30.14
N GLU A 606 -2.85 23.48 31.03
CA GLU A 606 -2.91 23.69 32.47
C GLU A 606 -1.74 24.56 32.99
N ALA A 607 -2.07 25.72 33.57
CA ALA A 607 -1.13 26.75 34.02
C ALA A 607 -0.18 26.25 35.11
N SER A 608 -0.62 25.33 35.97
CA SER A 608 0.19 24.80 37.07
C SER A 608 1.38 23.94 36.64
N ASN A 609 1.45 23.55 35.36
CA ASN A 609 2.60 22.86 34.76
C ASN A 609 3.73 23.79 34.27
N TYR A 610 3.58 25.11 34.40
CA TYR A 610 4.55 26.09 33.90
C TYR A 610 5.41 26.69 35.01
N THR A 611 6.69 26.92 34.70
CA THR A 611 7.65 27.59 35.59
C THR A 611 8.45 28.64 34.84
N LYS A 612 8.92 29.67 35.55
CA LYS A 612 9.75 30.76 34.99
C LYS A 612 11.16 30.67 35.54
N GLU A 613 12.13 30.49 34.66
CA GLU A 613 13.55 30.45 35.00
C GLU A 613 14.25 31.71 34.50
N PHE A 614 15.13 32.28 35.32
CA PHE A 614 15.89 33.49 34.99
C PHE A 614 17.38 33.21 35.13
N VAL A 615 18.13 33.42 34.05
CA VAL A 615 19.58 33.19 33.99
C VAL A 615 20.25 34.43 33.43
N SER A 616 21.22 34.99 34.16
CA SER A 616 22.08 36.04 33.62
C SER A 616 23.25 35.42 32.86
N ARG A 617 23.60 36.00 31.70
CA ARG A 617 24.75 35.59 30.88
C ARG A 617 25.57 36.79 30.43
N GLY A 618 26.89 36.61 30.36
CA GLY A 618 27.87 37.63 29.99
C GLY A 618 28.68 38.12 31.19
N ALA A 619 29.80 38.80 30.91
CA ALA A 619 30.69 39.40 31.91
C ALA A 619 30.92 40.89 31.58
N GLY A 620 31.23 41.70 32.60
CA GLY A 620 31.43 43.15 32.47
C GLY A 620 30.13 43.96 32.56
N ASN A 621 30.17 45.25 32.18
CA ASN A 621 29.15 46.25 32.55
C ASN A 621 27.75 46.11 31.91
N ARG A 622 27.48 45.08 31.11
CA ARG A 622 26.16 44.87 30.44
C ARG A 622 25.78 43.38 30.34
N PRO A 623 25.62 42.66 31.45
CA PRO A 623 25.06 41.30 31.43
C PRO A 623 23.65 41.28 30.82
N VAL A 624 23.27 40.16 30.21
CA VAL A 624 21.94 39.95 29.64
C VAL A 624 21.15 38.99 30.53
N LEU A 625 20.03 39.46 31.06
CA LEU A 625 19.08 38.61 31.75
C LEU A 625 18.20 37.91 30.72
N ILE A 626 18.17 36.58 30.79
CA ILE A 626 17.33 35.72 29.95
C ILE A 626 16.25 35.13 30.84
N GLY A 627 14.99 35.44 30.55
CA GLY A 627 13.82 34.79 31.13
C GLY A 627 13.32 33.68 30.19
N LYS A 628 13.04 32.51 30.75
CA LYS A 628 12.48 31.35 30.03
C LYS A 628 11.20 30.90 30.71
N LEU A 629 10.17 30.62 29.92
CA LEU A 629 8.98 29.88 30.36
C LEU A 629 9.17 28.41 29.98
N TYR A 630 9.18 27.54 30.98
CA TYR A 630 9.24 26.09 30.79
C TYR A 630 7.90 25.45 31.14
N LYS A 631 7.44 24.54 30.28
CA LYS A 631 6.40 23.57 30.60
C LYS A 631 7.09 22.30 31.08
N LYS A 632 6.77 21.85 32.30
CA LYS A 632 7.40 20.70 32.96
C LYS A 632 6.34 19.82 33.62
N ARG A 633 6.18 18.58 33.17
CA ARG A 633 5.17 17.63 33.69
C ARG A 633 5.51 16.19 33.34
N VAL A 634 4.75 15.25 33.88
CA VAL A 634 4.64 13.88 33.33
C VAL A 634 3.57 13.89 32.24
N VAL A 635 3.79 13.16 31.15
CA VAL A 635 2.84 12.97 30.04
C VAL A 635 2.78 11.48 29.68
N GLU A 636 1.59 10.98 29.37
CA GLU A 636 1.34 9.56 29.11
C GLU A 636 1.31 9.25 27.61
N GLY A 637 2.14 8.30 27.15
CA GLY A 637 2.26 7.89 25.74
C GLY A 637 1.15 6.98 25.20
N GLU A 638 0.24 6.54 26.08
CA GLU A 638 -0.83 5.57 25.81
C GLU A 638 -1.79 6.00 24.68
N LEU A 639 -1.90 7.30 24.38
CA LEU A 639 -2.81 7.81 23.34
C LEU A 639 -2.53 7.19 21.96
N SER A 640 -1.26 6.97 21.63
CA SER A 640 -0.84 6.28 20.40
C SER A 640 -1.40 4.87 20.29
N ARG A 641 -1.56 4.16 21.41
CA ARG A 641 -2.03 2.77 21.46
C ARG A 641 -3.55 2.66 21.34
N LEU A 642 -4.27 3.75 21.60
CA LEU A 642 -5.70 3.87 21.29
C LEU A 642 -5.91 4.08 19.78
N TYR A 643 -5.08 4.90 19.13
CA TYR A 643 -5.16 5.11 17.68
C TYR A 643 -4.59 3.95 16.86
N LEU A 644 -3.65 3.18 17.42
CA LEU A 644 -3.24 1.87 16.90
C LEU A 644 -4.45 0.93 16.76
N ARG A 645 -5.27 0.79 17.81
CA ARG A 645 -6.48 -0.06 17.81
C ARG A 645 -7.52 0.41 16.79
N LEU A 646 -7.65 1.71 16.59
CA LEU A 646 -8.51 2.27 15.54
C LEU A 646 -8.01 1.87 14.14
N MET A 647 -6.73 2.09 13.83
CA MET A 647 -6.16 1.71 12.53
C MET A 647 -6.22 0.19 12.29
N PHE A 648 -5.82 -0.60 13.29
CA PHE A 648 -5.83 -2.06 13.26
C PHE A 648 -7.24 -2.61 13.00
N GLY A 649 -8.24 -2.14 13.75
CA GLY A 649 -9.62 -2.60 13.57
C GLY A 649 -10.20 -2.25 12.20
N LEU A 650 -9.95 -1.02 11.71
CA LEU A 650 -10.37 -0.58 10.37
C LEU A 650 -9.65 -1.37 9.26
N ALA A 651 -8.35 -1.63 9.41
CA ALA A 651 -7.58 -2.45 8.49
C ALA A 651 -8.11 -3.89 8.43
N LEU A 652 -8.33 -4.53 9.59
CA LEU A 652 -8.86 -5.89 9.66
C LEU A 652 -10.29 -5.98 9.07
N ASN A 653 -11.12 -4.94 9.27
CA ASN A 653 -12.42 -4.82 8.61
C ASN A 653 -12.33 -4.76 7.06
N LYS A 654 -11.20 -4.27 6.51
CA LYS A 654 -10.91 -4.25 5.06
C LYS A 654 -10.13 -5.48 4.57
N GLY A 655 -10.08 -6.55 5.36
CA GLY A 655 -9.46 -7.81 4.96
C GLY A 655 -7.93 -7.79 4.96
N VAL A 656 -7.30 -6.87 5.70
CA VAL A 656 -5.85 -6.89 5.93
C VAL A 656 -5.49 -8.13 6.77
N PRO A 657 -4.56 -9.00 6.32
CA PRO A 657 -4.27 -10.26 7.00
C PRO A 657 -3.34 -10.05 8.20
N PHE A 658 -3.93 -9.76 9.36
CA PHE A 658 -3.26 -9.90 10.65
C PHE A 658 -3.26 -11.37 11.11
N HIS A 659 -2.29 -11.79 11.92
CA HIS A 659 -2.23 -13.18 12.39
C HIS A 659 -3.37 -13.50 13.39
N SER A 660 -3.71 -14.77 13.55
CA SER A 660 -4.80 -15.27 14.41
C SER A 660 -4.77 -14.71 15.84
N ASN A 661 -3.59 -14.65 16.45
CA ASN A 661 -3.39 -14.09 17.79
C ASN A 661 -3.36 -12.55 17.87
N ALA A 662 -3.57 -11.79 16.78
CA ALA A 662 -3.39 -10.33 16.80
C ALA A 662 -4.41 -9.60 17.69
N ILE A 663 -5.66 -10.09 17.77
CA ILE A 663 -6.69 -9.55 18.68
C ILE A 663 -6.37 -9.89 20.15
N PRO A 664 -5.95 -11.12 20.51
CA PRO A 664 -5.34 -11.39 21.81
C PRO A 664 -4.15 -10.49 22.14
N ASP A 665 -3.14 -10.40 21.26
CA ASP A 665 -1.89 -9.68 21.52
C ASP A 665 -2.08 -8.17 21.70
N ILE A 666 -2.93 -7.54 20.88
CA ILE A 666 -3.25 -6.11 21.04
C ILE A 666 -4.05 -5.83 22.32
N ASN A 667 -4.65 -6.84 22.96
CA ASN A 667 -5.41 -6.70 24.20
C ASN A 667 -4.70 -7.27 25.43
N ASP A 668 -3.54 -7.92 25.27
CA ASP A 668 -2.75 -8.45 26.38
C ASP A 668 -2.16 -7.32 27.23
N VAL A 669 -2.53 -7.32 28.51
CA VAL A 669 -2.04 -6.36 29.52
C VAL A 669 -0.54 -6.53 29.83
N ASN A 670 0.01 -7.72 29.56
CA ASN A 670 1.43 -8.03 29.77
C ASN A 670 2.29 -7.64 28.56
N ASN A 671 1.69 -7.48 27.38
CA ASN A 671 2.42 -7.08 26.19
C ASN A 671 2.72 -5.57 26.21
N LYS A 672 3.94 -5.24 26.67
CA LYS A 672 4.45 -3.88 26.86
C LYS A 672 4.33 -2.96 25.63
N ASN A 673 4.20 -3.50 24.41
CA ASN A 673 4.04 -2.72 23.19
C ASN A 673 2.60 -2.25 22.95
N PHE A 674 1.60 -3.00 23.45
CA PHE A 674 0.18 -2.78 23.18
C PHE A 674 -0.65 -2.43 24.42
N ASN A 675 -0.17 -2.78 25.62
CA ASN A 675 -0.91 -2.60 26.87
C ASN A 675 -1.29 -1.12 27.12
N VAL A 676 -2.37 -0.91 27.87
CA VAL A 676 -2.90 0.41 28.21
C VAL A 676 -3.32 0.42 29.67
N SER A 677 -3.10 1.53 30.37
CA SER A 677 -3.54 1.66 31.76
C SER A 677 -5.07 1.60 31.87
N GLU A 678 -5.57 0.97 32.94
CA GLU A 678 -7.01 0.89 33.23
C GLU A 678 -7.67 2.28 33.22
N LYS A 679 -7.03 3.23 33.93
CA LYS A 679 -7.50 4.60 34.11
C LYS A 679 -6.36 5.60 34.00
N ILE A 680 -6.60 6.70 33.28
CA ILE A 680 -5.66 7.82 33.13
C ILE A 680 -6.42 9.12 33.37
N GLY A 681 -6.10 9.82 34.46
CA GLY A 681 -6.89 10.93 34.96
C GLY A 681 -8.34 10.50 35.24
N ASP A 682 -9.30 11.22 34.65
CA ASP A 682 -10.74 10.92 34.77
C ASP A 682 -11.25 9.94 33.69
N ILE A 683 -10.36 9.39 32.86
CA ILE A 683 -10.73 8.52 31.72
C ILE A 683 -10.50 7.06 32.10
N GLU A 684 -11.56 6.24 32.05
CA GLU A 684 -11.47 4.77 32.05
C GLU A 684 -10.86 4.32 30.71
N PHE A 685 -9.54 4.46 30.59
CA PHE A 685 -8.81 4.49 29.33
C PHE A 685 -8.78 3.12 28.65
N LYS A 686 -8.58 2.02 29.40
CA LYS A 686 -8.68 0.67 28.84
C LYS A 686 -10.05 0.42 28.22
N LYS A 687 -11.13 0.67 28.98
CA LYS A 687 -12.51 0.52 28.48
C LYS A 687 -12.77 1.35 27.22
N LYS A 688 -12.17 2.54 27.13
CA LYS A 688 -12.26 3.37 25.92
C LYS A 688 -11.48 2.77 24.75
N ALA A 689 -10.27 2.27 24.98
CA ALA A 689 -9.46 1.61 23.96
C ALA A 689 -10.12 0.32 23.41
N ASP A 690 -10.69 -0.50 24.30
CA ASP A 690 -11.44 -1.71 23.95
C ASP A 690 -12.67 -1.35 23.09
N SER A 691 -13.47 -0.35 23.50
CA SER A 691 -14.64 0.10 22.75
C SER A 691 -14.30 0.74 21.38
N VAL A 692 -13.12 1.36 21.25
CA VAL A 692 -12.62 1.86 19.96
C VAL A 692 -12.26 0.71 19.03
N LEU A 693 -11.63 -0.35 19.55
CA LEU A 693 -11.34 -1.56 18.79
C LEU A 693 -12.62 -2.26 18.31
N GLU A 694 -13.59 -2.47 19.21
CA GLU A 694 -14.89 -3.09 18.90
C GLU A 694 -15.66 -2.37 17.77
N GLN A 695 -15.64 -1.04 17.75
CA GLN A 695 -16.25 -0.24 16.68
C GLN A 695 -15.43 -0.28 15.39
N ALA A 696 -14.10 -0.18 15.48
CA ALA A 696 -13.20 -0.21 14.33
C ALA A 696 -13.31 -1.55 13.56
N LEU A 697 -13.44 -2.68 14.26
CA LEU A 697 -13.67 -4.00 13.67
C LEU A 697 -14.98 -4.08 12.85
N GLN A 698 -15.96 -3.24 13.17
CA GLN A 698 -17.23 -3.10 12.42
C GLN A 698 -17.12 -2.08 11.27
N GLY A 699 -15.93 -1.48 11.05
CA GLY A 699 -15.70 -0.44 10.05
C GLY A 699 -16.10 0.96 10.52
N CYS A 700 -16.38 1.14 11.82
CA CYS A 700 -16.88 2.39 12.40
C CYS A 700 -15.79 3.14 13.18
N VAL A 701 -15.73 4.46 13.01
CA VAL A 701 -14.95 5.35 13.88
C VAL A 701 -15.84 5.83 15.01
N ASP A 702 -15.40 5.67 16.26
CA ASP A 702 -16.12 6.18 17.43
C ASP A 702 -16.25 7.71 17.37
N PRO A 703 -17.47 8.28 17.24
CA PRO A 703 -17.66 9.72 17.03
C PRO A 703 -17.15 10.59 18.20
N SER A 704 -17.07 10.01 19.41
CA SER A 704 -16.61 10.74 20.58
C SER A 704 -15.09 10.96 20.61
N LEU A 705 -14.32 10.32 19.73
CA LEU A 705 -12.89 10.64 19.57
C LEU A 705 -12.65 12.01 18.95
N MET A 706 -13.56 12.48 18.10
CA MET A 706 -13.40 13.69 17.29
C MET A 706 -14.00 14.95 17.93
N ASN A 707 -14.59 14.84 19.13
CA ASN A 707 -15.31 15.95 19.76
C ASN A 707 -14.44 16.79 20.72
N GLN A 708 -14.85 18.04 20.94
CA GLN A 708 -14.12 19.00 21.77
C GLN A 708 -13.99 18.56 23.23
N ASP A 709 -14.98 17.85 23.77
CA ASP A 709 -14.97 17.35 25.15
C ASP A 709 -13.86 16.30 25.36
N MET A 710 -13.64 15.43 24.37
CA MET A 710 -12.57 14.44 24.39
C MET A 710 -11.20 15.12 24.34
N LEU A 711 -11.01 16.09 23.44
CA LEU A 711 -9.79 16.91 23.39
C LEU A 711 -9.48 17.54 24.76
N ILE A 712 -10.47 18.17 25.40
CA ILE A 712 -10.31 18.79 26.74
C ILE A 712 -9.98 17.74 27.81
N LYS A 713 -10.62 16.56 27.80
CA LYS A 713 -10.35 15.48 28.75
C LYS A 713 -8.93 14.92 28.60
N LEU A 714 -8.47 14.71 27.37
CA LEU A 714 -7.14 14.21 27.07
C LEU A 714 -6.04 15.23 27.45
N GLN A 715 -6.26 16.52 27.17
CA GLN A 715 -5.36 17.60 27.62
C GLN A 715 -5.25 17.63 29.16
N LYS A 716 -6.38 17.57 29.88
CA LYS A 716 -6.41 17.58 31.35
C LYS A 716 -5.78 16.34 31.98
N SER A 717 -5.94 15.17 31.34
CA SER A 717 -5.36 13.91 31.81
C SER A 717 -3.88 13.75 31.43
N ASN A 718 -3.23 14.78 30.88
CA ASN A 718 -1.85 14.75 30.37
C ASN A 718 -1.59 13.62 29.35
N LEU A 719 -2.56 13.32 28.48
CA LEU A 719 -2.45 12.33 27.40
C LEU A 719 -2.01 12.91 26.05
N ILE A 720 -1.85 14.24 25.97
CA ILE A 720 -1.43 14.93 24.74
C ILE A 720 -0.10 15.63 25.01
N HIS A 721 0.91 15.27 24.22
CA HIS A 721 2.23 15.89 24.27
C HIS A 721 2.18 17.30 23.68
N HIS A 722 3.02 18.18 24.19
CA HIS A 722 3.12 19.54 23.70
C HIS A 722 3.94 19.54 22.41
N SER A 723 3.32 19.71 21.25
CA SER A 723 4.03 19.59 19.96
C SER A 723 5.23 20.54 19.85
N SER A 724 5.04 21.84 20.07
CA SER A 724 6.05 22.87 19.85
C SER A 724 6.99 23.15 21.03
N ASP A 725 8.07 23.88 20.74
CA ASP A 725 8.98 24.53 21.70
C ASP A 725 9.65 25.77 21.07
N ASN A 726 10.53 26.46 21.79
CA ASN A 726 11.27 27.65 21.34
C ASN A 726 12.52 27.29 20.48
N GLY A 727 12.67 26.03 20.05
CA GLY A 727 13.69 25.59 19.11
C GLY A 727 13.37 25.96 17.66
N ILE A 728 14.39 25.97 16.79
CA ILE A 728 14.23 26.38 15.38
C ILE A 728 13.35 25.38 14.61
N ALA A 729 13.54 24.08 14.86
CA ALA A 729 12.81 23.00 14.20
C ALA A 729 11.35 22.83 14.69
N ASN A 730 11.10 23.09 15.98
CA ASN A 730 9.81 22.86 16.64
C ASN A 730 9.03 24.14 16.97
N LYS A 731 9.41 25.31 16.43
CA LYS A 731 8.68 26.57 16.65
C LYS A 731 7.19 26.41 16.27
N PRO A 732 6.24 27.02 17.02
CA PRO A 732 4.83 27.01 16.65
C PRO A 732 4.59 27.83 15.37
N ASN A 733 3.55 27.45 14.62
CA ASN A 733 3.00 28.24 13.53
C ASN A 733 1.89 29.16 14.08
N GLU A 734 2.06 30.47 13.91
CA GLU A 734 1.11 31.49 14.41
C GLU A 734 0.26 32.05 13.26
N HIS A 735 -1.06 31.91 13.36
CA HIS A 735 -1.98 32.41 12.34
C HIS A 735 -2.01 33.95 12.35
N LYS A 736 -1.47 34.56 11.29
CA LYS A 736 -1.20 36.02 11.17
C LYS A 736 -2.38 36.93 11.51
N GLN A 737 -3.62 36.49 11.34
CA GLN A 737 -4.81 37.31 11.62
C GLN A 737 -5.38 37.14 13.04
N SER A 738 -5.16 35.99 13.69
CA SER A 738 -5.79 35.66 14.98
C SER A 738 -4.81 35.52 16.13
N GLY A 739 -3.50 35.47 15.88
CA GLY A 739 -2.46 35.28 16.90
C GLY A 739 -2.55 33.93 17.63
N ARG A 740 -3.32 32.98 17.08
CA ARG A 740 -3.47 31.63 17.63
C ARG A 740 -2.48 30.69 16.94
N TYR A 741 -1.96 29.74 17.70
CA TYR A 741 -1.21 28.64 17.11
C TYR A 741 -2.17 27.68 16.41
N VAL A 742 -1.84 27.35 15.15
CA VAL A 742 -2.62 26.41 14.34
C VAL A 742 -1.71 25.77 13.30
N ARG A 743 -1.93 24.49 13.03
CA ARG A 743 -1.22 23.77 11.97
C ARG A 743 -1.44 24.39 10.60
N GLN A 744 -0.39 24.44 9.79
CA GLN A 744 -0.55 24.61 8.34
C GLN A 744 -1.04 23.28 7.75
N VAL A 745 -2.02 23.36 6.86
CA VAL A 745 -2.63 22.22 6.17
C VAL A 745 -2.57 22.47 4.67
N PHE A 746 -2.26 21.44 3.90
CA PHE A 746 -2.29 21.44 2.45
C PHE A 746 -3.32 20.40 1.96
N GLU A 747 -4.18 20.82 1.03
CA GLU A 747 -5.08 19.93 0.31
C GLU A 747 -4.29 19.08 -0.67
N CYS A 748 -4.62 17.79 -0.79
CA CYS A 748 -4.01 16.95 -1.83
C CYS A 748 -4.46 17.43 -3.22
N LYS A 749 -3.49 17.58 -4.11
CA LYS A 749 -3.72 17.80 -5.55
C LYS A 749 -3.25 16.57 -6.31
N GLU A 750 -3.90 16.34 -7.44
CA GLU A 750 -3.46 15.40 -8.49
C GLU A 750 -2.16 15.92 -9.14
#